data_AF-A0A9P6QYF1-F1
#
_entry.id   AF-A0A9P6QYF1-F1
#
_cell.length_a   1.000
_cell.length_b   1.000
_cell.length_c   1.000
_cell.angle_alpha   90.00
_cell.angle_beta   90.00
_cell.angle_gamma   90.00
#
_symmetry.space_group_name_H-M   'P 1'
#
loop_
_entity.id
_entity.type
_entity.pdbx_description
1 polymer ?
#
loop_
_entity_poly.entity_id
_entity_poly.type
_entity_poly.pdbx_seq_one_letter_code
_entity_poly.pdbx_strand_id
1 'polypeptide(L)'
;MHKTANLPASGSMITLMVASTSVALYLLNTTENFQKAQEMAVTSQLAFLGAAAAFVLLLVSLLDQIKTPLKFIYSCFLKPLSKNGDISTPQGRLEAFYKDQAEIFDDTRSALLRGRHTGLALVAAQLKEQLKVSGSNKAPIWVDLGGGTGWNIEQMNSYFPISKFERVYLVDLCPSLCRVARERFQALGWSNVVVLCEDALNGSFPGIDNPDGKFDVITLSYSLSMMDSYYSVVDRIYELLEPKHGILGVSDFYASNNIIKTDTHGVENYQCNWFTRNFWTIWFSFDHVYLHCSRREYLEHKFEVKKVINGRNHMIIPYLVQIPYYVWVGQRKRSELQQQSTVAQLKAIANVSVAPDCLAVHEPTLHQIQINDLRPRSMSTDSSSSQGSEAPDSPSSVGSSRTLVGANQSASTRIMIDKQVEARFGRKLSQWRLPYNPTLSCHTQFRSYIYAFTWEDPRIDLEVLNIQKDDVMFVITSAGDNALEYALKGQPSRIHCVDMNPCQNHLLELKLAGIHNLNYSEFWQMFGEGRHQDFRRILIDQLSPSLSSTALQFWFKNRNVFDDCFYETGYSGLALRLFKWLLRVKGLTKTAEEISTTEDIHVQEQLWENVVKPSTLPEWLVQWVLSHPAFLWNALGVPINQMKLILDEGNAVQYIYDTLDSIMTRSLFKNDQYFYNLVVNRKYTRESCPSYLSEDGFQSLKTQKSTDAMLLHTKSIIDVLRSLQDGELTKAVLMDHMDWFDRKPWYNALFEKHGFEVEAVGVRVPGSGVSIDRVNMYASCYKATKK
;
A
#
# COMPACT_ATOMS: atom_id res chain seq x y z
N MET A 1 9.48 -17.27 -13.28
CA MET A 1 9.85 -18.69 -13.44
C MET A 1 10.01 -19.32 -12.06
N HIS A 2 8.97 -19.99 -11.54
CA HIS A 2 9.09 -20.83 -10.35
C HIS A 2 9.62 -22.20 -10.79
N LYS A 3 10.79 -22.61 -10.27
CA LYS A 3 11.17 -24.02 -10.23
C LYS A 3 10.78 -24.57 -8.87
N THR A 4 9.64 -25.24 -8.82
CA THR A 4 9.30 -26.23 -7.79
C THR A 4 10.16 -27.47 -8.04
N ALA A 5 10.93 -27.86 -7.03
CA ALA A 5 11.65 -29.12 -7.02
C ALA A 5 10.65 -30.28 -6.82
N ASN A 6 10.35 -30.99 -7.91
CA ASN A 6 9.78 -32.34 -7.82
C ASN A 6 10.94 -33.33 -7.93
N LEU A 7 11.13 -34.12 -6.89
CA LEU A 7 11.97 -35.33 -6.91
C LEU A 7 11.38 -36.33 -7.92
N PRO A 8 12.14 -36.84 -8.90
CA PRO A 8 11.75 -38.05 -9.62
C PRO A 8 12.25 -39.29 -8.87
N ALA A 9 11.39 -40.32 -8.84
CA ALA A 9 11.69 -41.64 -8.32
C ALA A 9 12.97 -42.23 -8.95
N SER A 10 13.89 -42.65 -8.10
CA SER A 10 15.25 -43.15 -8.40
C SER A 10 15.31 -44.54 -9.04
N GLY A 11 14.25 -44.99 -9.73
CA GLY A 11 14.15 -46.35 -10.29
C GLY A 11 14.36 -46.48 -11.81
N SER A 12 14.11 -45.43 -12.59
CA SER A 12 13.99 -45.56 -14.06
C SER A 12 15.19 -44.99 -14.85
N MET A 13 16.08 -44.24 -14.21
CA MET A 13 17.24 -43.63 -14.87
C MET A 13 18.44 -44.60 -14.97
N ILE A 14 18.54 -45.55 -14.04
CA ILE A 14 19.61 -46.57 -14.02
C ILE A 14 19.42 -47.57 -15.16
N THR A 15 18.18 -47.95 -15.48
CA THR A 15 17.89 -48.89 -16.58
C THR A 15 18.17 -48.27 -17.96
N LEU A 16 17.96 -46.96 -18.13
CA LEU A 16 18.29 -46.24 -19.37
C LEU A 16 19.81 -46.03 -19.53
N MET A 17 20.53 -45.77 -18.42
CA MET A 17 21.99 -45.66 -18.44
C MET A 17 22.64 -47.00 -18.79
N VAL A 18 22.20 -48.11 -18.19
CA VAL A 18 22.77 -49.45 -18.46
C VAL A 18 22.52 -49.88 -19.92
N ALA A 19 21.36 -49.58 -20.48
CA ALA A 19 21.06 -49.85 -21.90
C ALA A 19 21.91 -49.03 -22.87
N SER A 20 22.25 -47.77 -22.53
CA SER A 20 23.10 -46.91 -23.36
C SER A 20 24.58 -47.33 -23.35
N THR A 21 25.09 -47.85 -22.23
CA THR A 21 26.46 -48.39 -22.14
C THR A 21 26.66 -49.66 -22.96
N SER A 22 25.65 -50.53 -23.05
CA SER A 22 25.73 -51.77 -23.84
C SER A 22 25.76 -51.52 -25.35
N VAL A 23 25.07 -50.48 -25.82
CA VAL A 23 25.12 -50.04 -27.23
C VAL A 23 26.45 -49.35 -27.55
N ALA A 24 27.00 -48.57 -26.61
CA ALA A 24 28.30 -47.94 -26.76
C ALA A 24 29.46 -48.95 -26.78
N LEU A 25 29.39 -50.01 -25.96
CA LEU A 25 30.37 -51.10 -25.94
C LEU A 25 30.31 -51.98 -27.20
N TYR A 26 29.13 -52.15 -27.82
CA TYR A 26 28.98 -52.87 -29.07
C TYR A 26 29.56 -52.10 -30.27
N LEU A 27 29.47 -50.76 -30.25
CA LEU A 27 30.01 -49.89 -31.31
C LEU A 27 31.53 -49.70 -31.25
N LEU A 28 32.18 -50.02 -30.12
CA LEU A 28 33.62 -49.87 -29.92
C LEU A 28 34.47 -51.05 -30.46
N ASN A 29 33.85 -52.09 -31.03
CA ASN A 29 34.56 -53.29 -31.49
C ASN A 29 34.94 -53.29 -32.99
N THR A 30 35.22 -52.12 -33.56
CA THR A 30 35.77 -52.00 -34.93
C THR A 30 37.10 -51.24 -34.90
N THR A 31 38.10 -51.83 -35.54
CA THR A 31 39.54 -51.57 -35.42
C THR A 31 40.01 -50.27 -36.10
N GLU A 32 39.41 -49.13 -35.76
CA GLU A 32 39.81 -47.83 -36.34
C GLU A 32 39.79 -46.64 -35.34
N ASN A 33 39.90 -46.88 -34.03
CA ASN A 33 39.69 -45.83 -33.02
C ASN A 33 40.80 -45.67 -31.96
N PHE A 34 42.06 -46.02 -32.24
CA PHE A 34 43.14 -45.81 -31.27
C PHE A 34 43.61 -44.35 -31.19
N GLN A 35 43.63 -43.61 -32.30
CA GLN A 35 44.00 -42.19 -32.31
C GLN A 35 42.90 -41.27 -31.74
N LYS A 36 41.61 -41.55 -32.04
CA LYS A 36 40.48 -40.80 -31.45
C LYS A 36 40.33 -41.02 -29.94
N ALA A 37 40.67 -42.21 -29.44
CA ALA A 37 40.68 -42.47 -27.99
C ALA A 37 41.72 -41.63 -27.25
N GLN A 38 42.85 -41.32 -27.89
CA GLN A 38 43.92 -40.52 -27.29
C GLN A 38 43.56 -39.02 -27.25
N GLU A 39 42.93 -38.48 -28.30
CA GLU A 39 42.39 -37.11 -28.28
C GLU A 39 41.22 -36.94 -27.30
N MET A 40 40.33 -37.93 -27.18
CA MET A 40 39.27 -37.93 -26.16
C MET A 40 39.83 -38.02 -24.73
N ALA A 41 40.92 -38.75 -24.52
CA ALA A 41 41.57 -38.84 -23.22
C ALA A 41 42.16 -37.47 -22.80
N VAL A 42 42.86 -36.78 -23.70
CA VAL A 42 43.43 -35.44 -23.44
C VAL A 42 42.33 -34.39 -23.22
N THR A 43 41.27 -34.40 -24.01
CA THR A 43 40.12 -33.50 -23.79
C THR A 43 39.36 -33.80 -22.50
N SER A 44 39.27 -35.08 -22.08
CA SER A 44 38.67 -35.43 -20.79
C SER A 44 39.53 -34.98 -19.60
N GLN A 45 40.87 -35.05 -19.72
CA GLN A 45 41.79 -34.55 -18.69
C GLN A 45 41.76 -33.03 -18.58
N LEU A 46 41.71 -32.31 -19.70
CA LEU A 46 41.55 -30.85 -19.72
C LEU A 46 40.18 -30.42 -19.18
N ALA A 47 39.11 -31.14 -19.49
CA ALA A 47 37.78 -30.90 -18.91
C ALA A 47 37.75 -31.15 -17.39
N PHE A 48 38.46 -32.18 -16.93
CA PHE A 48 38.59 -32.48 -15.49
C PHE A 48 39.41 -31.41 -14.76
N LEU A 49 40.51 -30.95 -15.35
CA LEU A 49 41.31 -29.83 -14.81
C LEU A 49 40.52 -28.52 -14.80
N GLY A 50 39.76 -28.23 -15.86
CA GLY A 50 38.86 -27.07 -15.92
C GLY A 50 37.75 -27.14 -14.88
N ALA A 51 37.13 -28.31 -14.68
CA ALA A 51 36.12 -28.52 -13.65
C ALA A 51 36.71 -28.43 -12.24
N ALA A 52 37.92 -28.95 -12.01
CA ALA A 52 38.64 -28.83 -10.75
C ALA A 52 39.01 -27.37 -10.44
N ALA A 53 39.50 -26.62 -11.43
CA ALA A 53 39.78 -25.19 -11.28
C ALA A 53 38.51 -24.38 -11.01
N ALA A 54 37.41 -24.67 -11.71
CA ALA A 54 36.11 -24.06 -11.45
C ALA A 54 35.57 -24.42 -10.06
N PHE A 55 35.78 -25.65 -9.60
CA PHE A 55 35.40 -26.10 -8.26
C PHE A 55 36.24 -25.43 -7.17
N VAL A 56 37.55 -25.26 -7.37
CA VAL A 56 38.42 -24.50 -6.46
C VAL A 56 38.05 -23.03 -6.44
N LEU A 57 37.78 -22.40 -7.59
CA LEU A 57 37.29 -21.02 -7.65
C LEU A 57 35.92 -20.86 -6.97
N LEU A 58 35.02 -21.84 -7.12
CA LEU A 58 33.75 -21.89 -6.41
C LEU A 58 33.97 -22.02 -4.89
N LEU A 59 34.90 -22.88 -4.46
CA LEU A 59 35.27 -23.06 -3.05
C LEU A 59 35.90 -21.81 -2.46
N VAL A 60 36.79 -21.13 -3.17
CA VAL A 60 37.40 -19.86 -2.75
C VAL A 60 36.33 -18.77 -2.66
N SER A 61 35.43 -18.68 -3.65
CA SER A 61 34.29 -17.75 -3.63
C SER A 61 33.33 -18.03 -2.46
N LEU A 62 33.03 -19.30 -2.18
CA LEU A 62 32.25 -19.74 -1.03
C LEU A 62 32.97 -19.44 0.29
N LEU A 63 34.29 -19.65 0.37
CA LEU A 63 35.10 -19.38 1.55
C LEU A 63 35.11 -17.88 1.88
N ASP A 64 35.23 -16.99 0.90
CA ASP A 64 35.12 -15.55 1.13
C ASP A 64 33.70 -15.14 1.54
N GLN A 65 32.66 -15.77 0.96
CA GLN A 65 31.28 -15.58 1.40
C GLN A 65 31.00 -16.10 2.82
N ILE A 66 31.78 -17.05 3.33
CA ILE A 66 31.65 -17.63 4.67
C ILE A 66 32.56 -16.91 5.69
N LYS A 67 33.73 -16.42 5.27
CA LYS A 67 34.73 -15.76 6.12
C LYS A 67 34.21 -14.46 6.72
N THR A 68 33.46 -13.66 5.96
CA THR A 68 32.87 -12.41 6.47
C THR A 68 31.78 -12.67 7.53
N PRO A 69 30.80 -13.57 7.30
CA PRO A 69 29.87 -14.01 8.35
C PRO A 69 30.56 -14.65 9.55
N LEU A 70 31.61 -15.46 9.36
CA LEU A 70 32.34 -16.08 10.48
C LEU A 70 33.16 -15.06 11.28
N LYS A 71 33.78 -14.07 10.64
CA LYS A 71 34.45 -12.96 11.33
C LYS A 71 33.44 -12.10 12.07
N PHE A 72 32.28 -11.83 11.47
CA PHE A 72 31.17 -11.15 12.13
C PHE A 72 30.66 -11.96 13.32
N ILE A 73 30.45 -13.27 13.16
CA ILE A 73 30.03 -14.19 14.21
C ILE A 73 31.06 -14.24 15.32
N TYR A 74 32.35 -14.33 15.00
CA TYR A 74 33.41 -14.34 15.99
C TYR A 74 33.49 -13.00 16.73
N SER A 75 33.47 -11.88 15.99
CA SER A 75 33.62 -10.54 16.57
C SER A 75 32.40 -10.11 17.39
N CYS A 76 31.19 -10.54 17.02
CA CYS A 76 29.96 -10.25 17.75
C CYS A 76 29.59 -11.31 18.79
N PHE A 77 29.98 -12.59 18.61
CA PHE A 77 29.43 -13.71 19.40
C PHE A 77 30.47 -14.55 20.17
N LEU A 78 31.78 -14.44 19.89
CA LEU A 78 32.80 -15.29 20.54
C LEU A 78 34.00 -14.50 21.11
N LYS A 79 34.24 -13.28 20.64
CA LYS A 79 35.36 -12.47 21.09
C LYS A 79 35.08 -11.95 22.51
N PRO A 80 35.92 -12.27 23.51
CA PRO A 80 35.77 -11.70 24.84
C PRO A 80 35.94 -10.18 24.76
N LEU A 81 35.03 -9.43 25.40
CA LEU A 81 35.16 -7.97 25.55
C LEU A 81 36.57 -7.66 26.05
N SER A 82 37.32 -6.89 25.27
CA SER A 82 38.73 -6.59 25.53
C SER A 82 38.91 -6.11 26.97
N LYS A 83 39.91 -6.66 27.67
CA LYS A 83 40.32 -6.24 29.02
C LYS A 83 40.97 -4.85 29.07
N ASN A 84 41.09 -4.17 27.93
CA ASN A 84 41.79 -2.90 27.81
C ASN A 84 40.80 -1.77 27.45
N GLY A 85 40.07 -1.29 28.47
CA GLY A 85 39.17 -0.14 28.40
C GLY A 85 38.42 0.04 29.72
N ASP A 86 38.01 1.26 30.05
CA ASP A 86 37.15 1.51 31.21
C ASP A 86 35.69 1.13 30.88
N ILE A 87 35.37 -0.16 31.03
CA ILE A 87 34.04 -0.76 30.77
C ILE A 87 32.97 -0.20 31.73
N SER A 88 33.37 0.54 32.79
CA SER A 88 32.43 1.15 33.73
C SER A 88 31.62 2.29 33.10
N THR A 89 32.15 2.95 32.07
CA THR A 89 31.48 4.06 31.38
C THR A 89 30.79 3.60 30.09
N PRO A 90 29.64 4.21 29.69
CA PRO A 90 29.00 3.94 28.40
C PRO A 90 29.93 4.12 27.20
N GLN A 91 30.78 5.16 27.24
CA GLN A 91 31.76 5.44 26.19
C GLN A 91 32.83 4.34 26.08
N GLY A 92 33.37 3.88 27.21
CA GLY A 92 34.37 2.82 27.23
C GLY A 92 33.81 1.47 26.76
N ARG A 93 32.54 1.16 27.06
CA ARG A 93 31.84 -0.01 26.51
C ARG A 93 31.72 0.07 24.99
N LEU A 94 31.27 1.22 24.47
CA LEU A 94 31.06 1.42 23.04
C LEU A 94 32.37 1.38 22.25
N GLU A 95 33.42 2.01 22.78
CA GLU A 95 34.76 1.98 22.19
C GLU A 95 35.34 0.56 22.19
N ALA A 96 35.23 -0.19 23.29
CA ALA A 96 35.69 -1.58 23.37
C ALA A 96 34.97 -2.50 22.35
N PHE A 97 33.71 -2.19 22.03
CA PHE A 97 32.92 -2.94 21.04
C PHE A 97 33.32 -2.60 19.60
N TYR A 98 33.49 -1.32 19.27
CA TYR A 98 33.66 -0.86 17.88
C TYR A 98 35.09 -0.65 17.40
N LYS A 99 36.05 -0.42 18.30
CA LYS A 99 37.43 -0.06 17.94
C LYS A 99 38.06 -0.99 16.91
N ASP A 100 37.92 -2.31 17.11
CA ASP A 100 38.51 -3.33 16.23
C ASP A 100 37.69 -3.58 14.96
N GLN A 101 36.52 -2.96 14.84
CA GLN A 101 35.58 -3.11 13.73
C GLN A 101 35.43 -1.82 12.90
N ALA A 102 35.97 -0.69 13.37
CA ALA A 102 35.70 0.64 12.81
C ALA A 102 36.00 0.75 11.30
N GLU A 103 37.09 0.12 10.83
CA GLU A 103 37.50 0.16 9.42
C GLU A 103 36.63 -0.73 8.51
N ILE A 104 36.05 -1.81 9.04
CA ILE A 104 35.19 -2.75 8.30
C ILE A 104 33.70 -2.59 8.64
N PHE A 105 33.36 -1.53 9.38
CA PHE A 105 32.06 -1.35 10.00
C PHE A 105 30.95 -1.28 8.93
N ASP A 106 31.17 -0.51 7.87
CA ASP A 106 30.17 -0.31 6.82
C ASP A 106 29.91 -1.59 6.01
N ASP A 107 30.97 -2.29 5.61
CA ASP A 107 30.91 -3.52 4.81
C ASP A 107 30.17 -4.64 5.53
N THR A 108 30.40 -4.77 6.84
CA THR A 108 29.82 -5.84 7.65
C THR A 108 28.39 -5.52 8.12
N ARG A 109 28.03 -4.25 8.30
CA ARG A 109 26.72 -3.82 8.84
C ARG A 109 25.67 -3.50 7.78
N SER A 110 26.03 -3.26 6.51
CA SER A 110 25.10 -2.98 5.41
C SER A 110 23.98 -4.03 5.29
N ALA A 111 24.31 -5.30 5.44
CA ALA A 111 23.38 -6.41 5.34
C ALA A 111 22.49 -6.59 6.61
N LEU A 112 22.97 -6.09 7.76
CA LEU A 112 22.26 -6.12 9.05
C LEU A 112 21.29 -4.93 9.20
N LEU A 113 21.71 -3.73 8.81
CA LEU A 113 21.05 -2.46 9.08
C LEU A 113 20.16 -2.01 7.92
N ARG A 114 19.28 -2.91 7.46
CA ARG A 114 18.45 -2.73 6.24
C ARG A 114 17.53 -1.51 6.28
N GLY A 115 17.15 -1.05 7.47
CA GLY A 115 16.26 0.09 7.65
C GLY A 115 16.90 1.44 7.28
N ARG A 116 18.23 1.59 7.38
CA ARG A 116 18.90 2.91 7.27
C ARG A 116 18.62 3.59 5.93
N HIS A 117 18.82 2.88 4.82
CA HIS A 117 18.51 3.43 3.48
C HIS A 117 17.05 3.87 3.37
N THR A 118 16.12 3.03 3.80
CA THR A 118 14.69 3.35 3.75
C THR A 118 14.35 4.54 4.66
N GLY A 119 14.94 4.62 5.86
CA GLY A 119 14.74 5.74 6.78
C GLY A 119 15.25 7.06 6.22
N LEU A 120 16.48 7.10 5.70
CA LEU A 120 17.04 8.31 5.10
C LEU A 120 16.23 8.76 3.88
N ALA A 121 15.84 7.83 3.01
CA ALA A 121 15.03 8.14 1.84
C ALA A 121 13.63 8.68 2.22
N LEU A 122 12.97 8.10 3.24
CA LEU A 122 11.69 8.61 3.76
C LEU A 122 11.83 10.00 4.39
N VAL A 123 12.88 10.23 5.19
CA VAL A 123 13.17 11.54 5.78
C VAL A 123 13.41 12.57 4.68
N ALA A 124 14.22 12.24 3.67
CA ALA A 124 14.47 13.12 2.53
C ALA A 124 13.20 13.43 1.71
N ALA A 125 12.35 12.42 1.47
CA ALA A 125 11.07 12.61 0.78
C ALA A 125 10.15 13.56 1.57
N GLN A 126 10.06 13.36 2.89
CA GLN A 126 9.26 14.21 3.77
C GLN A 126 9.82 15.65 3.86
N LEU A 127 11.15 15.80 3.90
CA LEU A 127 11.82 17.10 3.91
C LEU A 127 11.56 17.88 2.62
N LYS A 128 11.68 17.23 1.46
CA LYS A 128 11.35 17.85 0.16
C LYS A 128 9.92 18.37 0.14
N GLU A 129 8.98 17.58 0.65
CA GLU A 129 7.58 17.98 0.71
C GLU A 129 7.35 19.17 1.64
N GLN A 130 7.96 19.16 2.82
CA GLN A 130 7.85 20.28 3.76
C GLN A 130 8.47 21.56 3.24
N LEU A 131 9.60 21.50 2.56
CA LEU A 131 10.23 22.68 1.95
C LEU A 131 9.33 23.28 0.87
N LYS A 132 8.65 22.46 0.05
CA LYS A 132 7.65 22.92 -0.91
C LYS A 132 6.48 23.62 -0.23
N VAL A 133 5.92 23.01 0.81
CA VAL A 133 4.73 23.53 1.52
C VAL A 133 5.04 24.79 2.30
N SER A 134 6.21 24.86 2.94
CA SER A 134 6.59 26.00 3.79
C SER A 134 6.96 27.24 2.98
N GLY A 135 7.30 27.09 1.70
CA GLY A 135 7.79 28.19 0.85
C GLY A 135 9.07 28.85 1.38
N SER A 136 9.76 28.20 2.32
CA SER A 136 10.95 28.73 2.98
C SER A 136 12.16 28.53 2.08
N ASN A 137 12.87 29.61 1.80
CA ASN A 137 14.18 29.56 1.14
C ASN A 137 15.32 29.26 2.12
N LYS A 138 15.03 29.02 3.41
CA LYS A 138 16.07 28.69 4.39
C LYS A 138 16.57 27.26 4.15
N ALA A 139 17.89 27.11 4.07
CA ALA A 139 18.52 25.79 4.01
C ALA A 139 18.32 25.06 5.36
N PRO A 140 17.95 23.76 5.34
CA PRO A 140 17.70 23.01 6.56
C PRO A 140 18.98 22.75 7.36
N ILE A 141 18.83 22.56 8.67
CA ILE A 141 19.88 22.10 9.59
C ILE A 141 19.58 20.67 10.02
N TRP A 142 20.57 19.79 9.92
CA TRP A 142 20.43 18.36 10.26
C TRP A 142 21.40 17.94 11.37
N VAL A 143 20.94 17.12 12.30
CA VAL A 143 21.78 16.35 13.22
C VAL A 143 21.50 14.84 13.15
N ASP A 144 22.55 14.03 13.02
CA ASP A 144 22.52 12.57 13.07
C ASP A 144 23.10 12.09 14.42
N LEU A 145 22.24 11.54 15.28
CA LEU A 145 22.60 11.09 16.63
C LEU A 145 22.96 9.60 16.63
N GLY A 146 24.18 9.29 17.06
CA GLY A 146 24.80 7.98 16.87
C GLY A 146 25.19 7.73 15.42
N GLY A 147 25.79 8.74 14.77
CA GLY A 147 26.08 8.71 13.33
C GLY A 147 27.26 7.83 12.93
N GLY A 148 28.00 7.27 13.90
CA GLY A 148 29.08 6.31 13.69
C GLY A 148 30.16 6.81 12.73
N THR A 149 30.43 6.03 11.68
CA THR A 149 31.43 6.31 10.64
C THR A 149 31.05 7.44 9.68
N GLY A 150 29.88 8.06 9.86
CA GLY A 150 29.36 9.11 8.96
C GLY A 150 28.68 8.58 7.70
N TRP A 151 28.47 7.27 7.60
CA TRP A 151 27.84 6.63 6.45
C TRP A 151 26.45 7.18 6.13
N ASN A 152 25.61 7.48 7.14
CA ASN A 152 24.27 8.03 6.90
C ASN A 152 24.33 9.39 6.18
N ILE A 153 25.25 10.26 6.60
CA ILE A 153 25.46 11.58 5.98
C ILE A 153 25.94 11.40 4.56
N GLU A 154 26.84 10.45 4.31
CA GLU A 154 27.27 10.13 2.95
C GLU A 154 26.09 9.70 2.06
N GLN A 155 25.28 8.76 2.54
CA GLN A 155 24.14 8.24 1.78
C GLN A 155 23.02 9.27 1.59
N MET A 156 22.79 10.14 2.58
CA MET A 156 21.79 11.20 2.46
C MET A 156 22.05 12.07 1.23
N ASN A 157 23.31 12.29 0.83
CA ASN A 157 23.66 13.05 -0.36
C ASN A 157 22.97 12.56 -1.64
N SER A 158 22.70 11.24 -1.75
CA SER A 158 21.98 10.65 -2.88
C SER A 158 20.47 10.95 -2.90
N TYR A 159 19.87 11.17 -1.72
CA TYR A 159 18.45 11.46 -1.56
C TYR A 159 18.17 12.96 -1.46
N PHE A 160 19.01 13.70 -0.74
CA PHE A 160 19.00 15.14 -0.56
C PHE A 160 20.45 15.65 -0.43
N PRO A 161 20.96 16.42 -1.42
CA PRO A 161 22.37 16.80 -1.46
C PRO A 161 22.85 17.52 -0.18
N ILE A 162 24.03 17.14 0.31
CA ILE A 162 24.61 17.71 1.53
C ILE A 162 24.87 19.21 1.39
N SER A 163 25.19 19.67 0.18
CA SER A 163 25.36 21.09 -0.15
C SER A 163 24.10 21.94 0.00
N LYS A 164 22.92 21.31 0.09
CA LYS A 164 21.64 22.02 0.32
C LYS A 164 21.33 22.21 1.81
N PHE A 165 22.07 21.57 2.71
CA PHE A 165 21.95 21.85 4.15
C PHE A 165 22.81 23.05 4.52
N GLU A 166 22.27 23.89 5.41
CA GLU A 166 23.04 24.99 6.02
C GLU A 166 24.19 24.39 6.83
N ARG A 167 23.87 23.37 7.63
CA ARG A 167 24.84 22.66 8.47
C ARG A 167 24.36 21.25 8.79
N VAL A 168 25.30 20.33 8.89
CA VAL A 168 25.06 18.94 9.29
C VAL A 168 25.95 18.60 10.47
N TYR A 169 25.38 18.05 11.53
CA TYR A 169 26.11 17.59 12.71
C TYR A 169 26.04 16.08 12.82
N LEU A 170 27.19 15.44 13.00
CA LEU A 170 27.30 14.06 13.43
C LEU A 170 27.63 14.05 14.92
N VAL A 171 26.80 13.43 15.74
CA VAL A 171 27.09 13.21 17.16
C VAL A 171 27.28 11.72 17.40
N ASP A 172 28.43 11.33 17.95
CA ASP A 172 28.69 9.94 18.33
C ASP A 172 29.57 9.85 19.58
N LEU A 173 29.32 8.86 20.43
CA LEU A 173 30.08 8.71 21.67
C LEU A 173 31.44 8.02 21.45
N CYS A 174 31.62 7.27 20.36
CA CYS A 174 32.81 6.46 20.08
C CYS A 174 33.90 7.25 19.32
N PRO A 175 35.05 7.55 19.95
CA PRO A 175 36.13 8.31 19.31
C PRO A 175 36.68 7.64 18.04
N SER A 176 36.76 6.31 18.01
CA SER A 176 37.24 5.57 16.83
C SER A 176 36.34 5.73 15.60
N LEU A 177 35.01 5.68 15.78
CA LEU A 177 34.05 5.88 14.68
C LEU A 177 34.04 7.35 14.21
N CYS A 178 34.07 8.27 15.17
CA CYS A 178 34.24 9.70 14.95
C CYS A 178 35.45 10.05 14.07
N ARG A 179 36.59 9.38 14.31
CA ARG A 179 37.81 9.59 13.52
C ARG A 179 37.60 9.21 12.05
N VAL A 180 37.01 8.03 11.81
CA VAL A 180 36.65 7.57 10.46
C VAL A 180 35.70 8.54 9.77
N ALA A 181 34.71 9.08 10.50
CA ALA A 181 33.78 10.06 9.95
C ALA A 181 34.47 11.37 9.52
N ARG A 182 35.42 11.88 10.31
CA ARG A 182 36.19 13.07 9.95
C ARG A 182 37.03 12.84 8.69
N GLU A 183 37.75 11.73 8.63
CA GLU A 183 38.55 11.34 7.48
C GLU A 183 37.67 11.23 6.22
N ARG A 184 36.48 10.62 6.34
CA ARG A 184 35.49 10.52 5.25
C ARG A 184 35.01 11.87 4.75
N PHE A 185 34.57 12.75 5.64
CA PHE A 185 34.03 14.06 5.23
C PHE A 185 35.11 14.98 4.68
N GLN A 186 36.34 14.88 5.18
CA GLN A 186 37.49 15.57 4.61
C GLN A 186 37.79 15.07 3.18
N ALA A 187 37.77 13.76 2.95
CA ALA A 187 37.97 13.18 1.62
C ALA A 187 36.86 13.58 0.63
N LEU A 188 35.61 13.71 1.10
CA LEU A 188 34.47 14.18 0.31
C LEU A 188 34.42 15.71 0.13
N GLY A 189 35.28 16.46 0.84
CA GLY A 189 35.37 17.92 0.74
C GLY A 189 34.20 18.69 1.37
N TRP A 190 33.46 18.08 2.30
CA TRP A 190 32.29 18.72 2.92
C TRP A 190 32.68 19.63 4.10
N SER A 191 32.57 20.94 3.89
CA SER A 191 32.89 21.96 4.90
C SER A 191 31.72 22.33 5.82
N ASN A 192 30.50 21.95 5.45
CA ASN A 192 29.28 22.20 6.22
C ASN A 192 28.91 21.04 7.17
N VAL A 193 29.79 20.03 7.32
CA VAL A 193 29.58 18.87 8.20
C VAL A 193 30.52 18.96 9.41
N VAL A 194 29.99 18.77 10.62
CA VAL A 194 30.73 18.86 11.88
C VAL A 194 30.60 17.56 12.66
N VAL A 195 31.72 17.00 13.12
CA VAL A 195 31.76 15.76 13.92
C VAL A 195 32.02 16.06 15.40
N LEU A 196 31.03 15.77 16.24
CA LEU A 196 31.03 15.94 17.69
C LEU A 196 31.17 14.57 18.36
N CYS A 197 32.24 14.36 19.13
CA CYS A 197 32.49 13.10 19.83
C CYS A 197 32.03 13.19 21.28
N GLU A 198 30.72 13.20 21.46
CA GLU A 198 30.05 13.57 22.71
C GLU A 198 28.81 12.71 22.92
N ASP A 199 28.28 12.74 24.14
CA ASP A 199 26.99 12.12 24.45
C ASP A 199 25.85 12.88 23.75
N ALA A 200 24.82 12.17 23.29
CA ALA A 200 23.66 12.76 22.60
C ALA A 200 22.86 13.74 23.49
N LEU A 201 23.04 13.68 24.81
CA LEU A 201 22.47 14.63 25.76
C LEU A 201 23.25 15.95 25.86
N ASN A 202 24.45 16.04 25.28
CA ASN A 202 25.21 17.29 25.33
C ASN A 202 24.57 18.37 24.46
N GLY A 203 24.62 19.61 24.93
CA GLY A 203 23.88 20.74 24.36
C GLY A 203 24.67 21.67 23.44
N SER A 204 25.97 21.45 23.23
CA SER A 204 26.82 22.36 22.46
C SER A 204 26.88 22.03 20.96
N PHE A 205 26.34 22.91 20.13
CA PHE A 205 26.40 22.80 18.66
C PHE A 205 27.18 23.99 18.06
N PRO A 206 28.42 23.78 17.57
CA PRO A 206 29.26 24.87 17.07
C PRO A 206 28.64 25.62 15.88
N GLY A 207 28.36 26.91 16.08
CA GLY A 207 27.76 27.79 15.07
C GLY A 207 26.26 28.03 15.25
N ILE A 208 25.63 27.50 16.31
CA ILE A 208 24.23 27.77 16.64
C ILE A 208 24.14 28.26 18.09
N ASP A 209 23.79 29.53 18.25
CA ASP A 209 23.45 30.09 19.57
C ASP A 209 22.05 29.63 19.95
N ASN A 210 21.94 28.95 21.10
CA ASN A 210 20.73 28.28 21.57
C ASN A 210 20.13 27.29 20.54
N PRO A 211 20.50 26.01 20.61
CA PRO A 211 20.11 25.00 19.61
C PRO A 211 18.63 24.58 19.66
N ASP A 212 17.90 24.99 20.69
CA ASP A 212 16.52 24.57 20.91
C ASP A 212 15.60 25.09 19.79
N GLY A 213 14.84 24.17 19.19
CA GLY A 213 13.94 24.45 18.08
C GLY A 213 14.62 24.87 16.78
N LYS A 214 15.93 24.60 16.60
CA LYS A 214 16.69 25.01 15.41
C LYS A 214 16.88 23.92 14.36
N PHE A 215 16.69 22.66 14.70
CA PHE A 215 16.98 21.54 13.80
C PHE A 215 15.76 21.14 12.98
N ASP A 216 15.85 21.27 11.66
CA ASP A 216 14.78 20.85 10.75
C ASP A 216 14.74 19.32 10.61
N VAL A 217 15.88 18.65 10.77
CA VAL A 217 15.99 17.20 10.67
C VAL A 217 16.82 16.66 11.83
N ILE A 218 16.31 15.61 12.47
CA ILE A 218 17.05 14.79 13.44
C ILE A 218 16.92 13.32 13.02
N THR A 219 18.02 12.58 12.99
CA THR A 219 18.01 11.14 12.67
C THR A 219 18.67 10.29 13.75
N LEU A 220 18.12 9.09 13.95
CA LEU A 220 18.69 8.03 14.77
C LEU A 220 18.65 6.73 13.97
N SER A 221 19.81 6.17 13.65
CA SER A 221 19.91 4.93 12.88
C SER A 221 20.61 3.85 13.69
N TYR A 222 19.81 2.99 14.31
CA TYR A 222 20.24 1.87 15.16
C TYR A 222 21.05 2.32 16.37
N SER A 223 20.75 3.52 16.89
CA SER A 223 21.41 4.13 18.03
C SER A 223 20.50 4.24 19.27
N LEU A 224 19.18 4.39 19.10
CA LEU A 224 18.25 4.55 20.23
C LEU A 224 18.17 3.30 21.13
N SER A 225 18.29 2.10 20.54
CA SER A 225 18.39 0.83 21.26
C SER A 225 19.69 0.67 22.06
N MET A 226 20.72 1.46 21.74
CA MET A 226 22.02 1.49 22.44
C MET A 226 22.09 2.58 23.52
N MET A 227 21.10 3.47 23.60
CA MET A 227 21.06 4.54 24.59
C MET A 227 20.34 4.06 25.85
N ASP A 228 21.05 4.11 26.99
CA ASP A 228 20.52 3.74 28.30
C ASP A 228 19.43 4.74 28.75
N SER A 229 19.73 6.05 28.69
CA SER A 229 18.84 7.15 29.09
C SER A 229 17.91 7.62 27.96
N TYR A 230 17.29 6.70 27.22
CA TYR A 230 16.51 7.04 26.02
C TYR A 230 15.33 7.99 26.27
N TYR A 231 14.73 8.02 27.48
CA TYR A 231 13.71 9.01 27.82
C TYR A 231 14.24 10.44 27.71
N SER A 232 15.37 10.72 28.36
CA SER A 232 16.03 12.02 28.32
C SER A 232 16.50 12.38 26.91
N VAL A 233 16.97 11.40 26.14
CA VAL A 233 17.38 11.64 24.73
C VAL A 233 16.17 12.03 23.90
N VAL A 234 15.05 11.32 24.02
CA VAL A 234 13.81 11.64 23.29
C VAL A 234 13.26 13.00 23.70
N ASP A 235 13.36 13.38 24.98
CA ASP A 235 12.98 14.71 25.46
C ASP A 235 13.90 15.81 24.92
N ARG A 236 15.21 15.57 24.87
CA ARG A 236 16.17 16.52 24.28
C ARG A 236 15.95 16.69 22.77
N ILE A 237 15.70 15.59 22.05
CA ILE A 237 15.29 15.64 20.64
C ILE A 237 14.03 16.48 20.49
N TYR A 238 13.05 16.30 21.39
CA TYR A 238 11.86 17.11 21.39
C TYR A 238 12.22 18.58 21.54
N GLU A 239 13.14 19.00 22.40
CA GLU A 239 13.56 20.39 22.55
C GLU A 239 14.33 20.96 21.35
N LEU A 240 15.20 20.17 20.73
CA LEU A 240 16.06 20.57 19.61
C LEU A 240 15.31 20.74 18.28
N LEU A 241 14.30 19.89 18.03
CA LEU A 241 13.61 19.79 16.75
C LEU A 241 12.79 21.04 16.43
N GLU A 242 12.80 21.57 15.21
CA GLU A 242 11.98 22.76 14.87
C GLU A 242 10.48 22.50 15.16
N PRO A 243 9.76 23.40 15.88
CA PRO A 243 8.43 23.09 16.39
C PRO A 243 7.31 22.89 15.36
N LYS A 244 7.38 23.51 14.18
CA LYS A 244 6.29 23.52 13.19
C LYS A 244 6.42 22.44 12.14
N HIS A 245 7.63 22.21 11.66
CA HIS A 245 7.97 21.41 10.49
C HIS A 245 9.13 20.45 10.75
N GLY A 246 9.81 20.50 11.90
CA GLY A 246 10.92 19.59 12.15
C GLY A 246 10.56 18.10 12.03
N ILE A 247 11.44 17.34 11.35
CA ILE A 247 11.32 15.90 11.09
C ILE A 247 12.26 15.11 11.99
N LEU A 248 11.72 14.09 12.66
CA LEU A 248 12.49 13.07 13.35
C LEU A 248 12.42 11.75 12.59
N GLY A 249 13.55 11.21 12.17
CA GLY A 249 13.67 9.88 11.55
C GLY A 249 14.34 8.88 12.47
N VAL A 250 13.73 7.73 12.71
CA VAL A 250 14.28 6.65 13.54
C VAL A 250 14.23 5.33 12.79
N SER A 251 15.37 4.68 12.62
CA SER A 251 15.47 3.28 12.17
C SER A 251 16.07 2.46 13.29
N ASP A 252 15.37 1.45 13.83
CA ASP A 252 15.95 0.65 14.92
C ASP A 252 15.39 -0.77 15.00
N PHE A 253 16.09 -1.62 15.74
CA PHE A 253 15.59 -2.92 16.17
C PHE A 253 14.58 -2.76 17.32
N TYR A 254 13.68 -3.73 17.44
CA TYR A 254 12.68 -3.69 18.50
C TYR A 254 12.19 -5.09 18.86
N ALA A 255 11.71 -5.25 20.09
CA ALA A 255 10.91 -6.39 20.50
C ALA A 255 9.51 -5.88 20.84
N SER A 256 8.47 -6.39 20.19
CA SER A 256 7.10 -5.88 20.37
C SER A 256 6.55 -6.19 21.77
N ASN A 257 5.59 -5.40 22.24
CA ASN A 257 4.75 -5.79 23.38
C ASN A 257 3.78 -6.92 22.98
N ASN A 258 3.26 -7.69 23.93
CA ASN A 258 2.23 -8.72 23.70
C ASN A 258 0.89 -8.13 23.24
N ILE A 259 0.63 -6.87 23.58
CA ILE A 259 -0.64 -6.20 23.35
C ILE A 259 -0.48 -5.22 22.18
N ILE A 260 -1.37 -5.31 21.19
CA ILE A 260 -1.52 -4.27 20.17
C ILE A 260 -2.50 -3.24 20.72
N LYS A 261 -2.06 -1.98 20.86
CA LYS A 261 -2.96 -0.89 21.22
C LYS A 261 -3.78 -0.46 20.00
N THR A 262 -5.01 -0.02 20.19
CA THR A 262 -5.92 0.40 19.10
C THR A 262 -5.40 1.60 18.29
N ASP A 263 -4.48 2.38 18.86
CA ASP A 263 -3.78 3.53 18.26
C ASP A 263 -2.44 3.16 17.62
N THR A 264 -2.05 1.87 17.59
CA THR A 264 -0.76 1.44 17.03
C THR A 264 -0.66 1.81 15.55
N HIS A 265 0.33 2.63 15.20
CA HIS A 265 0.61 3.01 13.83
C HIS A 265 1.37 1.89 13.10
N GLY A 266 0.88 1.47 11.93
CA GLY A 266 1.49 0.38 11.15
C GLY A 266 1.41 -0.96 11.89
N VAL A 267 0.25 -1.61 11.84
CA VAL A 267 -0.02 -2.88 12.56
C VAL A 267 0.65 -4.07 11.88
N GLU A 268 0.75 -4.06 10.55
CA GLU A 268 1.34 -5.17 9.81
C GLU A 268 2.82 -5.33 10.18
N ASN A 269 3.23 -6.58 10.45
CA ASN A 269 4.54 -6.95 10.97
C ASN A 269 4.94 -6.22 12.27
N TYR A 270 4.03 -5.57 12.99
CA TYR A 270 4.36 -4.98 14.29
C TYR A 270 4.65 -6.06 15.33
N GLN A 271 3.72 -7.01 15.49
CA GLN A 271 3.85 -8.07 16.50
C GLN A 271 4.99 -9.06 16.21
N CYS A 272 5.77 -9.36 17.24
CA CYS A 272 6.74 -10.45 17.29
C CYS A 272 6.08 -11.66 17.97
N ASN A 273 6.33 -12.86 17.43
CA ASN A 273 5.96 -14.07 18.14
C ASN A 273 6.78 -14.21 19.45
N TRP A 274 6.31 -15.09 20.35
CA TRP A 274 6.94 -15.26 21.66
C TRP A 274 8.43 -15.60 21.56
N PHE A 275 8.81 -16.51 20.66
CA PHE A 275 10.19 -16.91 20.49
C PHE A 275 11.07 -15.75 20.02
N THR A 276 10.70 -15.07 18.93
CA THR A 276 11.41 -13.93 18.36
C THR A 276 11.59 -12.81 19.38
N ARG A 277 10.55 -12.48 20.14
CA ARG A 277 10.61 -11.43 21.17
C ARG A 277 11.63 -11.76 22.26
N ASN A 278 11.58 -12.96 22.82
CA ASN A 278 12.46 -13.35 23.93
C ASN A 278 13.90 -13.58 23.44
N PHE A 279 14.06 -14.31 22.33
CA PHE A 279 15.36 -14.62 21.76
C PHE A 279 16.16 -13.35 21.46
N TRP A 280 15.58 -12.40 20.71
CA TRP A 280 16.33 -11.19 20.36
C TRP A 280 16.55 -10.25 21.54
N THR A 281 15.63 -10.17 22.50
CA THR A 281 15.84 -9.36 23.70
C THR A 281 17.05 -9.87 24.50
N ILE A 282 17.14 -11.18 24.70
CA ILE A 282 18.28 -11.81 25.39
C ILE A 282 19.55 -11.64 24.56
N TRP A 283 19.47 -11.94 23.26
CA TRP A 283 20.62 -11.91 22.37
C TRP A 283 21.30 -10.53 22.32
N PHE A 284 20.53 -9.47 22.07
CA PHE A 284 21.06 -8.11 22.00
C PHE A 284 21.56 -7.60 23.36
N SER A 285 21.04 -8.15 24.48
CA SER A 285 21.51 -7.76 25.82
C SER A 285 22.96 -8.17 26.10
N PHE A 286 23.50 -9.19 25.42
CA PHE A 286 24.91 -9.55 25.51
C PHE A 286 25.84 -8.45 24.98
N ASP A 287 25.36 -7.64 24.05
CA ASP A 287 26.07 -6.50 23.47
C ASP A 287 25.64 -5.16 24.11
N HIS A 288 24.96 -5.19 25.26
CA HIS A 288 24.37 -4.01 25.91
C HIS A 288 23.38 -3.21 25.03
N VAL A 289 22.72 -3.89 24.09
CA VAL A 289 21.66 -3.30 23.26
C VAL A 289 20.30 -3.77 23.78
N TYR A 290 19.41 -2.84 24.08
CA TYR A 290 18.15 -3.15 24.76
C TYR A 290 16.94 -2.90 23.85
N LEU A 291 16.26 -3.96 23.44
CA LEU A 291 15.15 -3.91 22.47
C LEU A 291 13.77 -3.61 23.06
N HIS A 292 13.70 -3.01 24.25
CA HIS A 292 12.45 -2.82 24.98
C HIS A 292 11.40 -2.01 24.20
N CYS A 293 10.14 -2.46 24.18
CA CYS A 293 9.06 -1.86 23.38
C CYS A 293 8.80 -0.37 23.71
N SER A 294 9.02 0.02 24.97
CA SER A 294 8.80 1.39 25.46
C SER A 294 9.59 2.45 24.70
N ARG A 295 10.71 2.11 24.05
CA ARG A 295 11.48 3.06 23.23
C ARG A 295 10.62 3.66 22.13
N ARG A 296 9.96 2.78 21.37
CA ARG A 296 9.04 3.20 20.32
C ARG A 296 7.74 3.77 20.88
N GLU A 297 7.19 3.17 21.94
CA GLU A 297 5.96 3.68 22.55
C GLU A 297 6.14 5.11 23.08
N TYR A 298 7.31 5.45 23.63
CA TYR A 298 7.61 6.80 24.10
C TYR A 298 7.79 7.80 22.94
N LEU A 299 8.43 7.38 21.84
CA LEU A 299 8.47 8.17 20.61
C LEU A 299 7.06 8.51 20.10
N GLU A 300 6.19 7.50 19.97
CA GLU A 300 4.80 7.68 19.51
C GLU A 300 3.94 8.47 20.52
N HIS A 301 4.30 8.42 21.81
CA HIS A 301 3.69 9.25 22.83
C HIS A 301 4.09 10.75 22.69
N LYS A 302 5.36 11.06 22.44
CA LYS A 302 5.86 12.44 22.37
C LYS A 302 5.64 13.11 21.02
N PHE A 303 5.69 12.34 19.94
CA PHE A 303 5.65 12.85 18.56
C PHE A 303 4.42 12.35 17.81
N GLU A 304 4.00 13.11 16.79
CA GLU A 304 2.99 12.68 15.83
C GLU A 304 3.66 11.77 14.78
N VAL A 305 3.13 10.56 14.59
CA VAL A 305 3.62 9.62 13.59
C VAL A 305 3.23 10.08 12.18
N LYS A 306 4.21 10.23 11.29
CA LYS A 306 3.98 10.50 9.85
C LYS A 306 4.04 9.25 9.01
N LYS A 307 5.13 8.51 9.13
CA LYS A 307 5.37 7.29 8.36
C LYS A 307 5.92 6.22 9.28
N VAL A 308 5.48 4.99 9.08
CA VAL A 308 6.06 3.85 9.76
C VAL A 308 6.08 2.63 8.86
N ILE A 309 7.20 1.92 8.89
CA ILE A 309 7.41 0.66 8.21
C ILE A 309 8.00 -0.33 9.21
N ASN A 310 7.39 -1.52 9.33
CA ASN A 310 7.94 -2.65 10.07
C ASN A 310 8.51 -3.67 9.11
N GLY A 311 9.78 -4.02 9.32
CA GLY A 311 10.52 -4.97 8.51
C GLY A 311 11.08 -6.14 9.31
N ARG A 312 11.63 -7.11 8.57
CA ARG A 312 12.30 -8.30 9.10
C ARG A 312 13.61 -8.51 8.35
N ASN A 313 14.69 -8.73 9.10
CA ASN A 313 15.99 -9.05 8.52
C ASN A 313 16.20 -10.57 8.45
N HIS A 314 16.74 -11.08 7.34
CA HIS A 314 16.77 -12.50 6.97
C HIS A 314 18.20 -13.13 6.98
N MET A 315 19.15 -12.55 7.72
CA MET A 315 20.59 -12.80 7.54
C MET A 315 21.14 -14.15 8.06
N ILE A 316 20.67 -14.66 9.20
CA ILE A 316 21.45 -15.67 9.96
C ILE A 316 21.06 -17.10 9.59
N ILE A 317 19.76 -17.36 9.38
CA ILE A 317 19.21 -18.60 8.78
C ILE A 317 17.94 -18.17 8.05
N PRO A 318 17.84 -18.31 6.71
CA PRO A 318 16.62 -17.99 6.00
C PRO A 318 15.45 -18.73 6.64
N TYR A 319 14.40 -18.00 7.04
CA TYR A 319 13.11 -18.50 7.54
C TYR A 319 13.00 -18.94 9.02
N LEU A 320 14.08 -19.15 9.77
CA LEU A 320 13.98 -19.61 11.18
C LEU A 320 14.05 -18.49 12.23
N VAL A 321 14.95 -17.51 12.07
CA VAL A 321 15.06 -16.40 13.02
C VAL A 321 15.27 -15.09 12.28
N GLN A 322 14.27 -14.20 12.33
CA GLN A 322 14.29 -12.92 11.64
C GLN A 322 14.42 -11.78 12.64
N ILE A 323 15.37 -10.85 12.42
CA ILE A 323 15.54 -9.70 13.32
C ILE A 323 14.47 -8.65 12.99
N PRO A 324 13.55 -8.33 13.92
CA PRO A 324 12.58 -7.26 13.76
C PRO A 324 13.24 -5.88 13.77
N TYR A 325 12.92 -5.05 12.78
CA TYR A 325 13.30 -3.63 12.76
C TYR A 325 12.11 -2.78 12.32
N TYR A 326 12.16 -1.50 12.67
CA TYR A 326 11.21 -0.50 12.21
C TYR A 326 11.94 0.69 11.61
N VAL A 327 11.25 1.38 10.70
CA VAL A 327 11.60 2.70 10.19
C VAL A 327 10.42 3.60 10.52
N TRP A 328 10.67 4.69 11.20
CA TRP A 328 9.65 5.59 11.72
C TRP A 328 10.05 7.03 11.42
N VAL A 329 9.09 7.82 10.97
CA VAL A 329 9.25 9.26 10.73
C VAL A 329 8.12 9.97 11.46
N GLY A 330 8.45 10.99 12.23
CA GLY A 330 7.48 11.79 12.96
C GLY A 330 7.87 13.26 13.06
N GLN A 331 7.00 14.03 13.72
CA GLN A 331 7.17 15.46 13.96
C GLN A 331 6.63 15.82 15.34
N ARG A 332 6.95 17.01 15.88
CA ARG A 332 6.35 17.46 17.14
C ARG A 332 4.82 17.50 17.03
N LYS A 333 4.13 17.07 18.09
CA LYS A 333 2.68 17.29 18.21
C LYS A 333 2.41 18.79 18.30
N ARG A 334 1.45 19.30 17.51
CA ARG A 334 0.99 20.68 17.64
C ARG A 334 0.30 20.85 19.00
N SER A 335 0.59 21.92 19.71
CA SER A 335 -0.04 22.19 21.01
C SER A 335 -1.57 22.32 20.87
N GLU A 336 -2.33 21.83 21.85
CA GLU A 336 -3.81 21.91 21.87
C GLU A 336 -4.30 23.37 21.74
N LEU A 337 -3.57 24.34 22.29
CA LEU A 337 -3.83 25.77 22.16
C LEU A 337 -3.60 26.30 20.72
N GLN A 338 -2.59 25.81 20.00
CA GLN A 338 -2.40 26.13 18.58
C GLN A 338 -3.43 25.44 17.68
N GLN A 339 -3.87 24.24 18.03
CA GLN A 339 -5.01 23.60 17.35
C GLN A 339 -6.28 24.43 17.55
N GLN A 340 -6.56 24.87 18.78
CA GLN A 340 -7.69 25.76 19.08
C GLN A 340 -7.56 27.13 18.41
N SER A 341 -6.37 27.74 18.34
CA SER A 341 -6.18 29.03 17.67
C SER A 341 -6.31 28.91 16.14
N THR A 342 -5.82 27.83 15.54
CA THR A 342 -6.02 27.54 14.11
C THR A 342 -7.50 27.26 13.84
N VAL A 343 -8.17 26.53 14.72
CA VAL A 343 -9.63 26.30 14.67
C VAL A 343 -10.40 27.60 14.84
N ALA A 344 -9.99 28.48 15.75
CA ALA A 344 -10.63 29.77 16.02
C ALA A 344 -10.37 30.77 14.89
N GLN A 345 -9.19 30.79 14.28
CA GLN A 345 -8.87 31.58 13.09
C GLN A 345 -9.66 31.07 11.88
N LEU A 346 -9.76 29.75 11.68
CA LEU A 346 -10.61 29.17 10.63
C LEU A 346 -12.11 29.45 10.88
N LYS A 347 -12.55 29.44 12.15
CA LYS A 347 -13.92 29.84 12.55
C LYS A 347 -14.15 31.34 12.37
N ALA A 348 -13.18 32.20 12.67
CA ALA A 348 -13.27 33.64 12.49
C ALA A 348 -13.31 34.03 11.01
N ILE A 349 -12.50 33.35 10.18
CA ILE A 349 -12.55 33.50 8.71
C ILE A 349 -13.91 33.02 8.17
N ALA A 350 -14.47 31.94 8.72
CA ALA A 350 -15.83 31.49 8.39
C ALA A 350 -16.93 32.45 8.87
N ASN A 351 -16.76 33.07 10.05
CA ASN A 351 -17.77 33.95 10.66
C ASN A 351 -17.76 35.39 10.12
N VAL A 352 -16.66 35.87 9.52
CA VAL A 352 -16.65 37.17 8.81
C VAL A 352 -17.49 37.11 7.51
N SER A 353 -17.92 35.92 7.09
CA SER A 353 -18.74 35.70 5.89
C SER A 353 -20.25 35.57 6.16
N VAL A 354 -20.69 35.72 7.41
CA VAL A 354 -22.11 35.59 7.79
C VAL A 354 -22.46 36.67 8.82
N ALA A 355 -23.34 37.59 8.45
CA ALA A 355 -23.91 38.56 9.39
C ALA A 355 -24.73 37.82 10.48
N PRO A 356 -24.66 38.24 11.75
CA PRO A 356 -25.22 37.48 12.85
C PRO A 356 -26.68 37.86 13.08
N ASP A 357 -27.62 37.03 12.63
CA ASP A 357 -29.01 37.09 13.09
C ASP A 357 -29.68 35.73 12.90
N CYS A 358 -29.31 34.73 13.71
CA CYS A 358 -30.15 33.58 14.13
C CYS A 358 -29.34 32.46 14.80
N LEU A 359 -28.86 32.65 16.04
CA LEU A 359 -28.42 31.52 16.88
C LEU A 359 -28.79 31.76 18.34
N ALA A 360 -29.97 31.27 18.72
CA ALA A 360 -30.29 30.93 20.10
C ALA A 360 -30.84 29.49 20.10
N VAL A 361 -29.99 28.50 20.36
CA VAL A 361 -30.44 27.14 20.71
C VAL A 361 -29.53 26.60 21.82
N HIS A 362 -30.18 26.11 22.87
CA HIS A 362 -29.67 25.70 24.17
C HIS A 362 -28.70 24.49 24.14
N GLU A 363 -27.71 24.51 25.05
CA GLU A 363 -26.89 23.35 25.43
C GLU A 363 -27.70 22.33 26.26
N PRO A 364 -27.61 21.01 26.00
CA PRO A 364 -28.12 20.00 26.92
C PRO A 364 -27.03 19.58 27.92
N THR A 365 -27.42 19.58 29.19
CA THR A 365 -26.60 19.27 30.37
C THR A 365 -26.31 17.76 30.49
N LEU A 366 -25.06 17.42 30.82
CA LEU A 366 -24.57 16.07 31.11
C LEU A 366 -25.27 15.44 32.34
N HIS A 367 -25.86 14.25 32.18
CA HIS A 367 -26.13 13.34 33.29
C HIS A 367 -25.16 12.16 33.25
N GLN A 368 -24.31 12.08 34.29
CA GLN A 368 -23.51 10.91 34.65
C GLN A 368 -24.42 9.73 35.00
N ILE A 369 -24.23 8.59 34.34
CA ILE A 369 -24.79 7.31 34.79
C ILE A 369 -23.62 6.42 35.22
N GLN A 370 -23.58 6.14 36.53
CA GLN A 370 -22.69 5.17 37.15
C GLN A 370 -23.08 3.76 36.73
N ILE A 371 -22.07 2.97 36.39
CA ILE A 371 -22.15 1.54 36.14
C ILE A 371 -22.24 0.84 37.50
N ASN A 372 -23.34 0.13 37.78
CA ASN A 372 -23.36 -1.00 38.70
C ASN A 372 -24.48 -1.98 38.33
N ASP A 373 -24.12 -3.26 38.40
CA ASP A 373 -24.94 -4.47 38.49
C ASP A 373 -25.74 -4.95 37.26
N LEU A 374 -25.09 -5.82 36.49
CA LEU A 374 -25.75 -6.83 35.65
C LEU A 374 -25.68 -8.20 36.33
N ARG A 375 -26.82 -8.66 36.87
CA ARG A 375 -27.17 -10.09 37.01
C ARG A 375 -28.65 -10.32 36.62
N PRO A 376 -29.00 -11.54 36.16
CA PRO A 376 -29.90 -11.71 35.02
C PRO A 376 -31.36 -12.06 35.38
N ARG A 377 -32.25 -11.61 34.48
CA ARG A 377 -33.60 -12.11 34.10
C ARG A 377 -34.34 -13.05 35.07
N SER A 378 -35.55 -12.63 35.44
CA SER A 378 -36.71 -13.52 35.63
C SER A 378 -37.99 -12.90 35.08
N MET A 379 -38.76 -13.74 34.37
CA MET A 379 -40.10 -13.50 33.82
C MET A 379 -41.16 -13.27 34.91
N SER A 380 -42.12 -12.39 34.65
CA SER A 380 -43.57 -12.51 34.97
C SER A 380 -44.24 -11.22 34.50
N THR A 381 -45.05 -11.26 33.44
CA THR A 381 -46.52 -11.47 33.42
C THR A 381 -47.32 -10.27 33.90
N ASP A 382 -48.28 -9.92 33.04
CA ASP A 382 -49.53 -9.23 33.32
C ASP A 382 -49.47 -7.72 33.57
N SER A 383 -50.43 -6.91 33.17
CA SER A 383 -51.58 -7.02 32.26
C SER A 383 -52.22 -5.62 32.29
N SER A 384 -53.11 -5.36 31.32
CA SER A 384 -54.14 -4.31 31.36
C SER A 384 -53.66 -2.86 31.16
N SER A 385 -54.42 -1.94 30.59
CA SER A 385 -55.59 -1.92 29.69
C SER A 385 -55.93 -0.44 29.50
N SER A 386 -56.77 -0.14 28.51
CA SER A 386 -57.48 1.15 28.26
C SER A 386 -56.61 2.24 27.61
N GLN A 387 -56.97 2.90 26.50
CA GLN A 387 -58.17 3.14 25.68
C GLN A 387 -58.30 4.67 25.52
N GLY A 388 -58.61 5.11 24.29
CA GLY A 388 -59.10 6.45 23.96
C GLY A 388 -58.01 7.46 23.62
N SER A 389 -58.07 8.24 22.54
CA SER A 389 -59.13 8.47 21.56
C SER A 389 -58.59 9.36 20.42
N GLU A 390 -59.04 9.06 19.21
CA GLU A 390 -59.18 9.87 17.99
C GLU A 390 -59.71 11.32 18.27
N ALA A 391 -59.55 12.38 17.47
CA ALA A 391 -58.99 12.66 16.13
C ALA A 391 -58.78 14.21 15.98
N PRO A 392 -59.11 14.88 14.86
CA PRO A 392 -58.23 15.28 13.75
C PRO A 392 -58.13 16.82 13.56
N ASP A 393 -57.22 17.28 12.69
CA ASP A 393 -57.51 18.21 11.56
C ASP A 393 -56.28 19.02 11.07
N SER A 394 -56.01 18.83 9.78
CA SER A 394 -55.28 19.65 8.80
C SER A 394 -55.98 21.00 8.49
N PRO A 395 -55.57 21.84 7.51
CA PRO A 395 -54.25 22.21 6.98
C PRO A 395 -54.07 23.76 6.88
N SER A 396 -52.85 24.27 6.63
CA SER A 396 -52.70 25.55 5.92
C SER A 396 -51.34 25.72 5.24
N SER A 397 -51.42 26.01 3.95
CA SER A 397 -50.40 26.29 2.94
C SER A 397 -49.72 27.66 3.06
N VAL A 398 -48.72 27.85 2.18
CA VAL A 398 -48.05 29.09 1.72
C VAL A 398 -46.67 29.29 2.36
N GLY A 399 -45.55 29.45 1.65
CA GLY A 399 -45.26 29.59 0.23
C GLY A 399 -43.82 30.09 0.08
N SER A 400 -43.05 29.47 -0.82
CA SER A 400 -41.88 30.00 -1.55
C SER A 400 -40.88 30.92 -0.82
N SER A 401 -39.64 30.46 -0.67
CA SER A 401 -38.53 30.95 -1.52
C SER A 401 -37.30 30.05 -1.40
N ARG A 402 -37.01 29.36 -2.51
CA ARG A 402 -35.70 28.80 -2.83
C ARG A 402 -34.72 29.96 -2.98
N THR A 403 -33.59 29.89 -2.30
CA THR A 403 -32.40 30.63 -2.72
C THR A 403 -31.21 29.71 -2.60
N LEU A 404 -30.62 29.42 -3.77
CA LEU A 404 -29.36 28.71 -3.92
C LEU A 404 -28.27 29.42 -3.11
N VAL A 405 -27.67 28.71 -2.15
CA VAL A 405 -26.40 29.12 -1.54
C VAL A 405 -25.37 28.05 -1.90
N GLY A 406 -24.79 28.20 -3.08
CA GLY A 406 -23.78 27.32 -3.64
C GLY A 406 -22.37 27.58 -3.11
N ALA A 407 -21.55 26.54 -3.21
CA ALA A 407 -20.08 26.51 -3.22
C ALA A 407 -19.29 26.74 -1.90
N ASN A 408 -19.75 27.53 -0.92
CA ASN A 408 -18.94 27.81 0.30
C ASN A 408 -19.20 26.90 1.51
N GLN A 409 -20.29 26.11 1.49
CA GLN A 409 -20.58 25.16 2.58
C GLN A 409 -19.71 23.89 2.51
N SER A 410 -19.24 23.50 1.32
CA SER A 410 -18.47 22.26 1.12
C SER A 410 -17.13 22.27 1.88
N ALA A 411 -16.42 23.39 1.96
CA ALA A 411 -15.18 23.49 2.75
C ALA A 411 -15.43 23.47 4.27
N SER A 412 -16.53 24.09 4.72
CA SER A 412 -16.89 24.21 6.15
C SER A 412 -17.39 22.88 6.72
N THR A 413 -18.18 22.13 5.94
CA THR A 413 -18.65 20.78 6.28
C THR A 413 -17.49 19.78 6.30
N ARG A 414 -16.53 19.89 5.36
CA ARG A 414 -15.27 19.14 5.38
C ARG A 414 -14.53 19.35 6.68
N ILE A 415 -14.26 20.60 7.07
CA ILE A 415 -13.55 20.93 8.31
C ILE A 415 -14.27 20.42 9.56
N MET A 416 -15.60 20.39 9.57
CA MET A 416 -16.41 19.88 10.70
C MET A 416 -16.33 18.36 10.82
N ILE A 417 -16.52 17.62 9.71
CA ILE A 417 -16.40 16.15 9.67
C ILE A 417 -14.96 15.76 10.00
N ASP A 418 -13.99 16.46 9.42
CA ASP A 418 -12.57 16.22 9.64
C ASP A 418 -12.22 16.38 11.12
N LYS A 419 -12.68 17.46 11.78
CA LYS A 419 -12.44 17.68 13.22
C LYS A 419 -13.20 16.71 14.12
N GLN A 420 -14.42 16.31 13.79
CA GLN A 420 -15.16 15.33 14.58
C GLN A 420 -14.54 13.92 14.46
N VAL A 421 -14.03 13.55 13.28
CA VAL A 421 -13.33 12.28 13.06
C VAL A 421 -11.94 12.30 13.70
N GLU A 422 -11.18 13.39 13.57
CA GLU A 422 -9.88 13.56 14.25
C GLU A 422 -10.04 13.51 15.78
N ALA A 423 -11.07 14.14 16.33
CA ALA A 423 -11.37 14.10 17.77
C ALA A 423 -11.83 12.71 18.25
N ARG A 424 -12.55 11.95 17.42
CA ARG A 424 -13.07 10.62 17.78
C ARG A 424 -12.03 9.50 17.65
N PHE A 425 -11.05 9.65 16.77
CA PHE A 425 -10.02 8.63 16.50
C PHE A 425 -8.61 9.02 16.96
N GLY A 426 -8.38 10.25 17.42
CA GLY A 426 -7.08 10.74 17.90
C GLY A 426 -5.99 10.77 16.83
N ARG A 427 -6.35 10.78 15.54
CA ARG A 427 -5.40 10.69 14.41
C ARG A 427 -5.69 11.76 13.38
N LYS A 428 -4.64 12.47 12.94
CA LYS A 428 -4.71 13.41 11.81
C LYS A 428 -5.09 12.68 10.52
N LEU A 429 -5.95 13.29 9.72
CA LEU A 429 -6.39 12.72 8.46
C LEU A 429 -5.22 12.58 7.48
N SER A 430 -5.15 11.45 6.76
CA SER A 430 -4.36 11.45 5.52
C SER A 430 -5.09 12.30 4.49
N GLN A 431 -4.39 12.74 3.43
CA GLN A 431 -4.96 13.64 2.44
C GLN A 431 -6.32 13.18 1.89
N TRP A 432 -6.50 11.86 1.74
CA TRP A 432 -7.71 11.28 1.15
C TRP A 432 -8.43 10.26 2.04
N ARG A 433 -7.80 9.71 3.09
CA ARG A 433 -8.35 8.57 3.84
C ARG A 433 -8.67 8.91 5.29
N LEU A 434 -9.87 8.52 5.71
CA LEU A 434 -10.26 8.53 7.11
C LEU A 434 -9.49 7.46 7.91
N PRO A 435 -9.12 7.73 9.17
CA PRO A 435 -8.56 6.73 10.07
C PRO A 435 -9.49 5.51 10.22
N TYR A 436 -8.88 4.32 10.27
CA TYR A 436 -9.57 3.08 10.59
C TYR A 436 -8.70 2.20 11.49
N ASN A 437 -9.31 1.19 12.12
CA ASN A 437 -8.57 0.21 12.90
C ASN A 437 -8.24 -1.03 12.05
N PRO A 438 -6.99 -1.22 11.60
CA PRO A 438 -6.61 -2.35 10.74
C PRO A 438 -6.59 -3.70 11.47
N THR A 439 -6.77 -3.75 12.80
CA THR A 439 -6.78 -5.02 13.57
C THR A 439 -8.14 -5.71 13.57
N LEU A 440 -9.21 -5.06 13.10
CA LEU A 440 -10.56 -5.63 13.14
C LEU A 440 -10.69 -6.79 12.15
N SER A 441 -11.40 -7.85 12.56
CA SER A 441 -11.61 -9.07 11.76
C SER A 441 -12.21 -8.78 10.38
N CYS A 442 -13.10 -7.80 10.29
CA CYS A 442 -13.72 -7.37 9.04
C CYS A 442 -12.69 -6.87 8.00
N HIS A 443 -11.52 -6.39 8.43
CA HIS A 443 -10.44 -5.96 7.55
C HIS A 443 -9.35 -7.03 7.38
N THR A 444 -8.97 -7.73 8.45
CA THR A 444 -7.86 -8.71 8.42
C THR A 444 -8.17 -9.97 7.61
N GLN A 445 -9.44 -10.23 7.28
CA GLN A 445 -9.83 -11.32 6.38
C GLN A 445 -9.31 -11.12 4.94
N PHE A 446 -9.00 -9.88 4.54
CA PHE A 446 -8.47 -9.57 3.23
C PHE A 446 -6.93 -9.53 3.26
N ARG A 447 -6.29 -10.31 2.37
CA ARG A 447 -4.82 -10.35 2.26
C ARG A 447 -4.29 -9.45 1.14
N SER A 448 -5.13 -9.08 0.17
CA SER A 448 -4.81 -8.24 -0.97
C SER A 448 -6.08 -7.56 -1.51
N TYR A 449 -5.92 -6.63 -2.46
CA TYR A 449 -7.01 -6.13 -3.28
C TYR A 449 -7.58 -7.26 -4.14
N ILE A 450 -8.89 -7.19 -4.38
CA ILE A 450 -9.59 -8.19 -5.19
C ILE A 450 -9.32 -7.90 -6.66
N TYR A 451 -9.55 -6.65 -7.08
CA TYR A 451 -9.47 -6.21 -8.46
C TYR A 451 -8.36 -5.17 -8.65
N ALA A 452 -7.57 -5.32 -9.71
CA ALA A 452 -6.55 -4.33 -10.11
C ALA A 452 -7.12 -3.21 -11.01
N PHE A 453 -8.28 -3.46 -11.60
CA PHE A 453 -9.07 -2.57 -12.46
C PHE A 453 -10.56 -2.91 -12.31
N THR A 454 -11.43 -1.99 -12.70
CA THR A 454 -12.88 -2.11 -12.51
C THR A 454 -13.51 -2.77 -13.74
N TRP A 455 -14.51 -3.63 -13.52
CA TRP A 455 -15.29 -4.31 -14.57
C TRP A 455 -16.63 -3.63 -14.83
N GLU A 456 -16.63 -2.30 -14.88
CA GLU A 456 -17.81 -1.47 -15.05
C GLU A 456 -17.48 -0.29 -15.93
N ASP A 457 -18.39 0.05 -16.84
CA ASP A 457 -18.21 1.20 -17.72
C ASP A 457 -18.77 2.51 -17.12
N PRO A 458 -17.91 3.43 -16.66
CA PRO A 458 -18.38 4.68 -16.05
C PRO A 458 -19.02 5.63 -17.07
N ARG A 459 -18.97 5.36 -18.38
CA ARG A 459 -19.65 6.19 -19.39
C ARG A 459 -21.17 6.16 -19.20
N ILE A 460 -21.74 4.99 -18.92
CA ILE A 460 -23.18 4.85 -18.68
C ILE A 460 -23.58 5.59 -17.40
N ASP A 461 -22.79 5.48 -16.33
CA ASP A 461 -23.05 6.20 -15.08
C ASP A 461 -23.04 7.72 -15.31
N LEU A 462 -22.06 8.23 -16.04
CA LEU A 462 -21.94 9.66 -16.37
C LEU A 462 -23.14 10.17 -17.16
N GLU A 463 -23.61 9.39 -18.14
CA GLU A 463 -24.78 9.70 -18.96
C GLU A 463 -26.07 9.70 -18.14
N VAL A 464 -26.29 8.63 -17.37
CA VAL A 464 -27.55 8.37 -16.66
C VAL A 464 -27.70 9.25 -15.43
N LEU A 465 -26.62 9.45 -14.67
CA LEU A 465 -26.65 10.22 -13.43
C LEU A 465 -26.50 11.72 -13.66
N ASN A 466 -25.98 12.12 -14.83
CA ASN A 466 -25.71 13.52 -15.20
C ASN A 466 -24.98 14.28 -14.07
N ILE A 467 -23.80 13.78 -13.70
CA ILE A 467 -23.04 14.25 -12.52
C ILE A 467 -22.63 15.72 -12.69
N GLN A 468 -22.95 16.54 -11.69
CA GLN A 468 -22.69 17.98 -11.62
C GLN A 468 -21.65 18.33 -10.55
N LYS A 469 -21.17 19.59 -10.57
CA LYS A 469 -20.11 20.08 -9.67
C LYS A 469 -20.53 20.21 -8.20
N ASP A 470 -21.82 20.37 -7.94
CA ASP A 470 -22.40 20.43 -6.60
C ASP A 470 -22.78 19.05 -6.05
N ASP A 471 -22.65 17.99 -6.86
CA ASP A 471 -22.99 16.65 -6.40
C ASP A 471 -22.07 16.15 -5.29
N VAL A 472 -22.66 15.36 -4.40
CA VAL A 472 -22.00 14.58 -3.36
C VAL A 472 -22.30 13.12 -3.64
N MET A 473 -21.26 12.39 -4.04
CA MET A 473 -21.39 11.02 -4.51
C MET A 473 -21.04 10.00 -3.42
N PHE A 474 -21.77 8.89 -3.39
CA PHE A 474 -21.43 7.68 -2.66
C PHE A 474 -21.06 6.58 -3.67
N VAL A 475 -19.83 6.04 -3.61
CA VAL A 475 -19.30 5.12 -4.61
C VAL A 475 -18.53 3.99 -3.92
N ILE A 476 -18.71 2.74 -4.34
CA ILE A 476 -17.85 1.64 -3.85
C ILE A 476 -16.46 1.80 -4.45
N THR A 477 -15.39 1.71 -3.63
CA THR A 477 -14.04 2.06 -4.08
C THR A 477 -13.58 1.16 -5.23
N SER A 478 -13.73 -0.16 -5.10
CA SER A 478 -13.20 -1.14 -6.06
C SER A 478 -11.72 -0.86 -6.39
N ALA A 479 -11.32 -0.83 -7.66
CA ALA A 479 -9.97 -0.45 -8.08
C ALA A 479 -9.77 1.08 -8.20
N GLY A 480 -10.80 1.88 -7.94
CA GLY A 480 -10.78 3.34 -7.98
C GLY A 480 -10.94 3.97 -9.36
N ASP A 481 -11.11 3.17 -10.43
CA ASP A 481 -11.16 3.69 -11.81
C ASP A 481 -12.40 4.56 -12.05
N ASN A 482 -13.59 4.08 -11.66
CA ASN A 482 -14.83 4.82 -11.83
C ASN A 482 -14.83 6.12 -11.03
N ALA A 483 -14.35 6.08 -9.79
CA ALA A 483 -14.21 7.28 -8.96
C ALA A 483 -13.30 8.34 -9.61
N LEU A 484 -12.19 7.92 -10.26
CA LEU A 484 -11.30 8.82 -11.00
C LEU A 484 -11.98 9.37 -12.26
N GLU A 485 -12.77 8.57 -12.97
CA GLU A 485 -13.56 9.05 -14.12
C GLU A 485 -14.61 10.08 -13.70
N TYR A 486 -15.34 9.85 -12.61
CA TYR A 486 -16.31 10.83 -12.09
C TYR A 486 -15.61 12.13 -11.64
N ALA A 487 -14.47 12.03 -10.96
CA ALA A 487 -13.67 13.19 -10.56
C ALA A 487 -13.17 13.99 -11.78
N LEU A 488 -12.79 13.30 -12.85
CA LEU A 488 -12.30 13.93 -14.09
C LEU A 488 -13.44 14.60 -14.87
N LYS A 489 -14.54 13.89 -15.10
CA LYS A 489 -15.61 14.30 -16.03
C LYS A 489 -16.72 15.11 -15.34
N GLY A 490 -17.20 14.65 -14.19
CA GLY A 490 -18.27 15.31 -13.44
C GLY A 490 -17.79 16.41 -12.49
N GLN A 491 -16.53 16.32 -12.03
CA GLN A 491 -15.95 17.23 -11.03
C GLN A 491 -16.86 17.48 -9.81
N PRO A 492 -17.46 16.43 -9.22
CA PRO A 492 -18.38 16.59 -8.10
C PRO A 492 -17.68 17.23 -6.90
N SER A 493 -18.47 17.84 -6.03
CA SER A 493 -17.95 18.50 -4.83
C SER A 493 -17.32 17.52 -3.85
N ARG A 494 -17.78 16.27 -3.84
CA ARG A 494 -17.28 15.21 -2.94
C ARG A 494 -17.62 13.83 -3.51
N ILE A 495 -16.71 12.88 -3.34
CA ILE A 495 -16.88 11.45 -3.65
C ILE A 495 -16.49 10.65 -2.40
N HIS A 496 -17.47 10.01 -1.76
CA HIS A 496 -17.26 9.06 -0.68
C HIS A 496 -16.96 7.69 -1.29
N CYS A 497 -15.69 7.32 -1.34
CA CYS A 497 -15.23 6.00 -1.82
C CYS A 497 -15.26 5.02 -0.64
N VAL A 498 -16.10 3.99 -0.71
CA VAL A 498 -16.36 3.07 0.41
C VAL A 498 -15.90 1.66 0.08
N ASP A 499 -15.10 1.07 0.97
CA ASP A 499 -14.72 -0.34 0.86
C ASP A 499 -14.40 -0.93 2.23
N MET A 500 -14.80 -2.18 2.47
CA MET A 500 -14.42 -2.90 3.69
C MET A 500 -13.01 -3.50 3.58
N ASN A 501 -12.55 -3.79 2.36
CA ASN A 501 -11.20 -4.26 2.08
C ASN A 501 -10.22 -3.08 2.06
N PRO A 502 -9.34 -2.95 3.07
CA PRO A 502 -8.37 -1.85 3.11
C PRO A 502 -7.44 -1.81 1.90
N CYS A 503 -7.16 -2.96 1.27
CA CYS A 503 -6.26 -3.08 0.13
C CYS A 503 -6.81 -2.43 -1.14
N GLN A 504 -8.13 -2.43 -1.35
CA GLN A 504 -8.76 -1.69 -2.45
C GLN A 504 -8.56 -0.18 -2.27
N ASN A 505 -8.80 0.30 -1.06
CA ASN A 505 -8.49 1.68 -0.70
C ASN A 505 -6.98 1.97 -0.82
N HIS A 506 -6.07 1.02 -0.52
CA HIS A 506 -4.62 1.22 -0.71
C HIS A 506 -4.25 1.40 -2.19
N LEU A 507 -4.99 0.77 -3.11
CA LEU A 507 -4.81 0.92 -4.55
C LEU A 507 -5.29 2.28 -5.05
N LEU A 508 -6.49 2.72 -4.66
CA LEU A 508 -6.93 4.09 -5.01
C LEU A 508 -5.97 5.15 -4.45
N GLU A 509 -5.53 4.98 -3.20
CA GLU A 509 -4.56 5.89 -2.58
C GLU A 509 -3.20 5.91 -3.32
N LEU A 510 -2.76 4.76 -3.86
CA LEU A 510 -1.57 4.69 -4.70
C LEU A 510 -1.74 5.44 -6.02
N LYS A 511 -2.89 5.29 -6.69
CA LYS A 511 -3.21 6.03 -7.92
C LYS A 511 -3.24 7.53 -7.67
N LEU A 512 -3.89 7.98 -6.58
CA LEU A 512 -3.93 9.38 -6.19
C LEU A 512 -2.54 9.95 -5.86
N ALA A 513 -1.72 9.21 -5.11
CA ALA A 513 -0.33 9.58 -4.86
C ALA A 513 0.48 9.65 -6.16
N GLY A 514 0.23 8.74 -7.10
CA GLY A 514 0.84 8.74 -8.43
C GLY A 514 0.49 9.99 -9.23
N ILE A 515 -0.80 10.33 -9.31
CA ILE A 515 -1.29 11.54 -10.01
C ILE A 515 -0.67 12.81 -9.44
N HIS A 516 -0.57 12.92 -8.11
CA HIS A 516 -0.03 14.11 -7.45
C HIS A 516 1.49 14.27 -7.65
N ASN A 517 2.25 13.18 -7.52
CA ASN A 517 3.71 13.27 -7.36
C ASN A 517 4.52 12.89 -8.60
N LEU A 518 3.99 12.03 -9.48
CA LEU A 518 4.74 11.51 -10.62
C LEU A 518 4.57 12.40 -11.86
N ASN A 519 5.43 12.19 -12.85
CA ASN A 519 5.14 12.63 -14.21
C ASN A 519 4.27 11.59 -14.95
N TYR A 520 3.72 11.98 -16.10
CA TYR A 520 2.83 11.11 -16.87
C TYR A 520 3.51 9.82 -17.34
N SER A 521 4.79 9.87 -17.72
CA SER A 521 5.52 8.68 -18.18
C SER A 521 5.65 7.65 -17.05
N GLU A 522 6.03 8.07 -15.85
CA GLU A 522 6.11 7.18 -14.67
C GLU A 522 4.74 6.61 -14.30
N PHE A 523 3.70 7.45 -14.30
CA PHE A 523 2.33 7.01 -14.02
C PHE A 523 1.82 6.01 -15.06
N TRP A 524 2.10 6.24 -16.34
CA TRP A 524 1.77 5.34 -17.43
C TRP A 524 2.54 4.02 -17.35
N GLN A 525 3.81 4.02 -16.98
CA GLN A 525 4.54 2.77 -16.78
C GLN A 525 3.83 1.92 -15.71
N MET A 526 3.53 2.52 -14.56
CA MET A 526 2.83 1.81 -13.48
C MET A 526 1.45 1.30 -13.91
N PHE A 527 0.55 2.17 -14.35
CA PHE A 527 -0.86 1.82 -14.54
C PHE A 527 -1.25 1.64 -16.00
N GLY A 528 -0.57 2.23 -16.98
CA GLY A 528 -0.76 1.89 -18.39
C GLY A 528 -0.14 0.54 -18.73
N GLU A 529 1.18 0.43 -18.57
CA GLU A 529 1.94 -0.79 -18.90
C GLU A 529 1.83 -1.89 -17.84
N GLY A 530 1.44 -1.54 -16.61
CA GLY A 530 1.41 -2.49 -15.50
C GLY A 530 2.81 -2.86 -14.99
N ARG A 531 3.84 -2.06 -15.31
CA ARG A 531 5.26 -2.39 -15.10
C ARG A 531 6.11 -1.19 -14.76
N HIS A 532 7.01 -1.32 -13.80
CA HIS A 532 7.95 -0.26 -13.45
C HIS A 532 9.23 -0.86 -12.88
N GLN A 533 10.37 -0.57 -13.51
CA GLN A 533 11.66 -1.23 -13.23
C GLN A 533 12.15 -1.04 -11.79
N ASP A 534 11.77 0.07 -11.15
CA ASP A 534 12.18 0.39 -9.78
C ASP A 534 11.03 1.01 -8.97
N PHE A 535 9.93 0.25 -8.81
CA PHE A 535 8.78 0.71 -8.02
C PHE A 535 9.16 1.01 -6.57
N ARG A 536 10.10 0.23 -5.99
CA ARG A 536 10.56 0.43 -4.61
C ARG A 536 11.11 1.84 -4.40
N ARG A 537 11.96 2.34 -5.30
CA ARG A 537 12.53 3.68 -5.19
C ARG A 537 11.46 4.75 -5.29
N ILE A 538 10.60 4.71 -6.32
CA ILE A 538 9.56 5.75 -6.47
C ILE A 538 8.53 5.72 -5.33
N LEU A 539 8.23 4.54 -4.77
CA LEU A 539 7.37 4.38 -3.62
C LEU A 539 7.90 5.17 -2.41
N ILE A 540 9.20 5.10 -2.15
CA ILE A 540 9.82 5.76 -1.01
C ILE A 540 10.11 7.23 -1.31
N ASP A 541 10.74 7.52 -2.45
CA ASP A 541 11.28 8.84 -2.77
C ASP A 541 10.21 9.86 -3.17
N GLN A 542 9.13 9.41 -3.81
CA GLN A 542 8.13 10.27 -4.44
C GLN A 542 6.71 10.08 -3.88
N LEU A 543 6.27 8.82 -3.69
CA LEU A 543 4.89 8.53 -3.29
C LEU A 543 4.67 8.56 -1.77
N SER A 544 5.70 8.22 -0.99
CA SER A 544 5.59 8.06 0.45
C SER A 544 5.01 9.28 1.20
N PRO A 545 5.27 10.56 0.83
CA PRO A 545 4.71 11.71 1.55
C PRO A 545 3.17 11.75 1.51
N SER A 546 2.56 11.39 0.37
CA SER A 546 1.10 11.40 0.20
C SER A 546 0.41 10.13 0.73
N LEU A 547 1.11 9.00 0.83
CA LEU A 547 0.52 7.74 1.29
C LEU A 547 0.31 7.69 2.81
N SER A 548 -0.82 7.17 3.27
CA SER A 548 -1.00 6.76 4.67
C SER A 548 0.04 5.72 5.08
N SER A 549 0.40 5.68 6.37
CA SER A 549 1.35 4.69 6.89
C SER A 549 0.91 3.24 6.61
N THR A 550 -0.39 2.97 6.66
CA THR A 550 -0.96 1.66 6.32
C THR A 550 -0.77 1.30 4.85
N ALA A 551 -1.02 2.24 3.93
CA ALA A 551 -0.80 2.00 2.50
C ALA A 551 0.69 1.85 2.19
N LEU A 552 1.55 2.69 2.77
CA LEU A 552 2.99 2.62 2.60
C LEU A 552 3.55 1.26 3.05
N GLN A 553 3.13 0.76 4.22
CA GLN A 553 3.54 -0.56 4.72
C GLN A 553 3.10 -1.69 3.77
N PHE A 554 1.84 -1.64 3.30
CA PHE A 554 1.30 -2.62 2.35
C PHE A 554 2.11 -2.64 1.05
N TRP A 555 2.36 -1.47 0.45
CA TRP A 555 3.13 -1.38 -0.81
C TRP A 555 4.61 -1.67 -0.63
N PHE A 556 5.20 -1.39 0.54
CA PHE A 556 6.59 -1.75 0.83
C PHE A 556 6.80 -3.27 0.87
N LYS A 557 5.83 -3.99 1.43
CA LYS A 557 5.80 -5.45 1.41
C LYS A 557 5.60 -5.97 -0.02
N ASN A 558 4.69 -5.36 -0.76
CA ASN A 558 4.31 -5.74 -2.12
C ASN A 558 5.06 -4.95 -3.20
N ARG A 559 6.30 -4.51 -2.92
CA ARG A 559 7.06 -3.62 -3.81
C ARG A 559 7.46 -4.23 -5.17
N ASN A 560 7.18 -5.51 -5.36
CA ASN A 560 7.50 -6.26 -6.57
C ASN A 560 6.28 -6.40 -7.50
N VAL A 561 5.11 -5.82 -7.14
CA VAL A 561 3.88 -5.96 -7.94
C VAL A 561 4.00 -5.44 -9.38
N PHE A 562 4.92 -4.49 -9.61
CA PHE A 562 5.19 -3.90 -10.92
C PHE A 562 6.43 -4.50 -11.63
N ASP A 563 7.10 -5.50 -11.04
CA ASP A 563 8.29 -6.11 -11.65
C ASP A 563 7.92 -6.84 -12.97
N ASP A 564 6.81 -7.59 -12.94
CA ASP A 564 6.37 -8.44 -14.04
C ASP A 564 5.06 -7.98 -14.69
N CYS A 565 3.97 -7.86 -13.95
CA CYS A 565 2.67 -7.42 -14.47
C CYS A 565 1.71 -7.17 -13.32
N PHE A 566 1.44 -5.89 -13.04
CA PHE A 566 0.52 -5.46 -12.01
C PHE A 566 -0.87 -6.11 -12.16
N TYR A 567 -1.37 -6.24 -13.38
CA TYR A 567 -2.69 -6.83 -13.64
C TYR A 567 -2.78 -8.34 -13.38
N GLU A 568 -1.65 -9.06 -13.34
CA GLU A 568 -1.60 -10.48 -12.95
C GLU A 568 -1.47 -10.68 -11.43
N THR A 569 -1.56 -9.61 -10.63
CA THR A 569 -1.50 -9.62 -9.15
C THR A 569 -2.88 -9.46 -8.49
N GLY A 570 -2.93 -9.50 -7.16
CA GLY A 570 -4.19 -9.54 -6.42
C GLY A 570 -4.95 -10.86 -6.62
N TYR A 571 -6.21 -10.89 -6.20
CA TYR A 571 -7.06 -12.07 -6.36
C TYR A 571 -7.44 -12.29 -7.83
N SER A 572 -7.92 -11.24 -8.52
CA SER A 572 -8.29 -11.30 -9.94
C SER A 572 -7.14 -11.68 -10.87
N GLY A 573 -5.89 -11.39 -10.48
CA GLY A 573 -4.71 -11.78 -11.23
C GLY A 573 -4.54 -13.30 -11.40
N LEU A 574 -5.13 -14.13 -10.53
CA LEU A 574 -5.19 -15.59 -10.73
C LEU A 574 -5.99 -15.95 -11.98
N ALA A 575 -7.15 -15.30 -12.18
CA ALA A 575 -7.99 -15.52 -13.36
C ALA A 575 -7.29 -15.09 -14.65
N LEU A 576 -6.60 -13.94 -14.65
CA LEU A 576 -5.84 -13.46 -15.81
C LEU A 576 -4.69 -14.43 -16.16
N ARG A 577 -3.97 -14.95 -15.16
CA ARG A 577 -2.92 -15.95 -15.39
C ARG A 577 -3.47 -17.26 -15.95
N LEU A 578 -4.62 -17.70 -15.47
CA LEU A 578 -5.30 -18.89 -15.99
C LEU A 578 -5.76 -18.66 -17.43
N PHE A 579 -6.41 -17.54 -17.74
CA PHE A 579 -6.85 -17.17 -19.09
C PHE A 579 -5.68 -17.18 -20.08
N LYS A 580 -4.57 -16.54 -19.72
CA LYS A 580 -3.34 -16.56 -20.52
C LYS A 580 -2.77 -17.96 -20.74
N TRP A 581 -2.80 -18.81 -19.71
CA TRP A 581 -2.37 -20.19 -19.84
C TRP A 581 -3.28 -20.97 -20.80
N LEU A 582 -4.61 -20.76 -20.72
CA LEU A 582 -5.58 -21.37 -21.63
C LEU A 582 -5.38 -20.94 -23.08
N LEU A 583 -5.17 -19.64 -23.35
CA LEU A 583 -4.86 -19.14 -24.69
C LEU A 583 -3.61 -19.80 -25.29
N ARG A 584 -2.60 -20.10 -24.47
CA ARG A 584 -1.40 -20.79 -24.93
C ARG A 584 -1.64 -22.26 -25.24
N VAL A 585 -2.33 -22.97 -24.34
CA VAL A 585 -2.62 -24.41 -24.51
C VAL A 585 -3.52 -24.65 -25.72
N LYS A 586 -4.46 -23.74 -25.98
CA LYS A 586 -5.39 -23.82 -27.13
C LYS A 586 -4.82 -23.25 -28.43
N GLY A 587 -3.59 -22.72 -28.43
CA GLY A 587 -3.00 -22.09 -29.62
C GLY A 587 -3.66 -20.78 -30.06
N LEU A 588 -4.50 -20.18 -29.21
CA LEU A 588 -5.29 -18.97 -29.50
C LEU A 588 -4.55 -17.66 -29.20
N THR A 589 -3.27 -17.72 -28.81
CA THR A 589 -2.51 -16.51 -28.42
C THR A 589 -2.43 -15.51 -29.58
N LYS A 590 -2.11 -15.97 -30.80
CA LYS A 590 -2.06 -15.10 -31.98
C LYS A 590 -3.42 -14.53 -32.35
N THR A 591 -4.46 -15.35 -32.33
CA THR A 591 -5.84 -14.92 -32.60
C THR A 591 -6.30 -13.86 -31.61
N ALA A 592 -5.98 -14.01 -30.33
CA ALA A 592 -6.30 -13.00 -29.32
C ALA A 592 -5.54 -11.69 -29.58
N GLU A 593 -4.26 -11.76 -29.95
CA GLU A 593 -3.47 -10.59 -30.35
C GLU A 593 -4.07 -9.90 -31.59
N GLU A 594 -4.47 -10.65 -32.61
CA GLU A 594 -5.14 -10.14 -33.83
C GLU A 594 -6.47 -9.46 -33.50
N ILE A 595 -7.31 -10.08 -32.66
CA ILE A 595 -8.55 -9.47 -32.14
C ILE A 595 -8.25 -8.14 -31.44
N SER A 596 -7.18 -8.06 -30.66
CA SER A 596 -6.84 -6.84 -29.91
C SER A 596 -6.22 -5.72 -30.74
N THR A 597 -5.81 -6.00 -31.98
CA THR A 597 -5.04 -5.07 -32.83
C THR A 597 -5.72 -4.72 -34.16
N THR A 598 -6.74 -5.49 -34.57
CA THR A 598 -7.52 -5.23 -35.79
C THR A 598 -8.22 -3.87 -35.74
N GLU A 599 -8.33 -3.23 -36.91
CA GLU A 599 -9.10 -2.00 -37.13
C GLU A 599 -10.50 -2.27 -37.66
N ASP A 600 -10.77 -3.52 -38.08
CA ASP A 600 -12.03 -3.92 -38.68
C ASP A 600 -12.84 -4.80 -37.71
N ILE A 601 -14.05 -4.32 -37.39
CA ILE A 601 -14.98 -5.01 -36.49
C ILE A 601 -15.46 -6.33 -37.08
N HIS A 602 -15.58 -6.43 -38.41
CA HIS A 602 -15.99 -7.66 -39.08
C HIS A 602 -14.90 -8.73 -38.99
N VAL A 603 -13.62 -8.34 -39.05
CA VAL A 603 -12.51 -9.27 -38.81
C VAL A 603 -12.52 -9.74 -37.35
N GLN A 604 -12.76 -8.83 -36.40
CA GLN A 604 -12.88 -9.18 -34.98
C GLN A 604 -14.00 -10.20 -34.73
N GLU A 605 -15.17 -9.96 -35.31
CA GLU A 605 -16.34 -10.84 -35.26
C GLU A 605 -16.05 -12.20 -35.91
N GLN A 606 -15.44 -12.22 -37.10
CA GLN A 606 -15.09 -13.47 -37.78
C GLN A 606 -14.09 -14.33 -36.99
N LEU A 607 -13.08 -13.71 -36.35
CA LEU A 607 -12.13 -14.43 -35.50
C LEU A 607 -12.82 -14.98 -34.24
N TRP A 608 -13.77 -14.25 -33.67
CA TRP A 608 -14.58 -14.73 -32.55
C TRP A 608 -15.42 -15.95 -32.90
N GLU A 609 -16.26 -15.84 -33.94
CA GLU A 609 -17.20 -16.88 -34.35
C GLU A 609 -16.52 -18.13 -34.90
N ASN A 610 -15.47 -17.95 -35.72
CA ASN A 610 -14.88 -19.07 -36.46
C ASN A 610 -13.67 -19.71 -35.78
N VAL A 611 -13.04 -19.03 -34.81
CA VAL A 611 -11.80 -19.52 -34.18
C VAL A 611 -11.92 -19.62 -32.66
N VAL A 612 -12.34 -18.55 -31.98
CA VAL A 612 -12.33 -18.53 -30.50
C VAL A 612 -13.48 -19.35 -29.92
N LYS A 613 -14.73 -19.10 -30.36
CA LYS A 613 -15.93 -19.83 -29.90
C LYS A 613 -15.82 -21.34 -30.08
N PRO A 614 -15.40 -21.88 -31.25
CA PRO A 614 -15.26 -23.33 -31.45
C PRO A 614 -14.13 -23.94 -30.60
N SER A 615 -13.17 -23.13 -30.15
CA SER A 615 -11.99 -23.58 -29.40
C SER A 615 -12.18 -23.54 -27.87
N THR A 616 -13.37 -23.20 -27.39
CA THR A 616 -13.69 -23.10 -25.96
C THR A 616 -13.49 -24.42 -25.22
N LEU A 617 -13.42 -24.33 -23.89
CA LEU A 617 -13.33 -25.51 -23.05
C LEU A 617 -14.68 -26.25 -23.06
N PRO A 618 -14.67 -27.60 -22.93
CA PRO A 618 -15.91 -28.36 -22.77
C PRO A 618 -16.76 -27.79 -21.64
N GLU A 619 -18.07 -27.68 -21.86
CA GLU A 619 -19.00 -27.05 -20.90
C GLU A 619 -18.89 -27.64 -19.50
N TRP A 620 -18.75 -28.97 -19.39
CA TRP A 620 -18.59 -29.65 -18.11
C TRP A 620 -17.36 -29.20 -17.32
N LEU A 621 -16.26 -28.83 -18.01
CA LEU A 621 -15.03 -28.38 -17.36
C LEU A 621 -15.15 -26.94 -16.88
N VAL A 622 -15.76 -26.06 -17.68
CA VAL A 622 -16.05 -24.68 -17.28
C VAL A 622 -17.00 -24.66 -16.09
N GLN A 623 -18.06 -25.46 -16.17
CA GLN A 623 -19.02 -25.68 -15.08
C GLN A 623 -18.32 -26.22 -13.82
N TRP A 624 -17.41 -27.18 -13.98
CA TRP A 624 -16.64 -27.73 -12.86
C TRP A 624 -15.77 -26.64 -12.21
N VAL A 625 -14.98 -25.88 -12.96
CA VAL A 625 -14.13 -24.81 -12.40
C VAL A 625 -14.96 -23.74 -11.71
N LEU A 626 -16.06 -23.30 -12.33
CA LEU A 626 -16.92 -22.25 -11.78
C LEU A 626 -17.76 -22.74 -10.60
N SER A 627 -18.06 -24.03 -10.48
CA SER A 627 -18.76 -24.56 -9.30
C SER A 627 -17.91 -24.64 -8.03
N HIS A 628 -16.60 -24.36 -8.08
CA HIS A 628 -15.72 -24.36 -6.90
C HIS A 628 -15.72 -23.00 -6.17
N PRO A 629 -16.33 -22.89 -4.97
CA PRO A 629 -16.46 -21.60 -4.26
C PRO A 629 -15.12 -20.93 -3.94
N ALA A 630 -14.08 -21.72 -3.69
CA ALA A 630 -12.74 -21.22 -3.41
C ALA A 630 -12.10 -20.56 -4.63
N PHE A 631 -12.36 -21.05 -5.84
CA PHE A 631 -11.85 -20.42 -7.07
C PHE A 631 -12.59 -19.12 -7.33
N LEU A 632 -13.93 -19.11 -7.22
CA LEU A 632 -14.73 -17.91 -7.45
C LEU A 632 -14.38 -16.77 -6.49
N TRP A 633 -14.31 -17.06 -5.19
CA TRP A 633 -14.00 -16.04 -4.20
C TRP A 633 -12.56 -15.54 -4.32
N ASN A 634 -11.59 -16.46 -4.44
CA ASN A 634 -10.18 -16.07 -4.42
C ASN A 634 -9.62 -15.64 -5.79
N ALA A 635 -10.31 -15.93 -6.90
CA ALA A 635 -9.84 -15.57 -8.24
C ALA A 635 -10.76 -14.61 -8.99
N LEU A 636 -12.07 -14.57 -8.69
CA LEU A 636 -13.02 -13.70 -9.39
C LEU A 636 -13.73 -12.72 -8.46
N GLY A 637 -13.60 -12.88 -7.13
CA GLY A 637 -14.31 -12.06 -6.14
C GLY A 637 -15.82 -12.30 -6.11
N VAL A 638 -16.31 -13.41 -6.67
CA VAL A 638 -17.74 -13.72 -6.86
C VAL A 638 -18.29 -14.52 -5.68
N PRO A 639 -19.19 -13.97 -4.84
CA PRO A 639 -19.92 -14.72 -3.83
C PRO A 639 -20.72 -15.93 -4.35
N ILE A 640 -20.90 -16.95 -3.50
CA ILE A 640 -21.64 -18.18 -3.82
C ILE A 640 -23.08 -17.91 -4.24
N ASN A 641 -23.74 -16.94 -3.61
CA ASN A 641 -25.12 -16.59 -3.95
C ASN A 641 -25.23 -16.08 -5.40
N GLN A 642 -24.21 -15.39 -5.87
CA GLN A 642 -24.16 -14.87 -7.23
C GLN A 642 -23.94 -16.00 -8.26
N MET A 643 -23.10 -16.99 -7.93
CA MET A 643 -22.93 -18.17 -8.78
C MET A 643 -24.23 -18.95 -8.95
N LYS A 644 -24.99 -19.15 -7.87
CA LYS A 644 -26.28 -19.85 -7.97
C LYS A 644 -27.20 -19.21 -9.01
N LEU A 645 -27.24 -17.88 -9.06
CA LEU A 645 -28.05 -17.15 -10.03
C LEU A 645 -27.59 -17.41 -11.49
N ILE A 646 -26.27 -17.48 -11.76
CA ILE A 646 -25.75 -17.87 -13.09
C ILE A 646 -26.20 -19.28 -13.48
N LEU A 647 -26.14 -20.21 -12.52
CA LEU A 647 -26.52 -21.61 -12.74
C LEU A 647 -28.04 -21.81 -12.85
N ASP A 648 -28.81 -20.93 -12.24
CA ASP A 648 -30.27 -20.92 -12.31
C ASP A 648 -30.78 -20.30 -13.63
N GLU A 649 -30.08 -19.29 -14.18
CA GLU A 649 -30.39 -18.70 -15.49
C GLU A 649 -30.00 -19.60 -16.68
N GLY A 650 -29.08 -20.54 -16.50
CA GLY A 650 -28.64 -21.46 -17.54
C GLY A 650 -27.26 -22.05 -17.28
N ASN A 651 -26.43 -22.12 -18.34
CA ASN A 651 -25.07 -22.64 -18.22
C ASN A 651 -24.05 -21.48 -18.26
N ALA A 652 -22.94 -21.63 -17.53
CA ALA A 652 -21.95 -20.56 -17.40
C ALA A 652 -21.19 -20.24 -18.69
N VAL A 653 -21.14 -21.17 -19.65
CA VAL A 653 -20.54 -20.94 -20.97
C VAL A 653 -21.44 -20.03 -21.82
N GLN A 654 -22.75 -20.24 -21.77
CA GLN A 654 -23.75 -19.44 -22.44
C GLN A 654 -23.73 -18.02 -21.90
N TYR A 655 -23.60 -17.84 -20.58
CA TYR A 655 -23.39 -16.52 -20.00
C TYR A 655 -22.16 -15.79 -20.57
N ILE A 656 -21.03 -16.50 -20.76
CA ILE A 656 -19.82 -15.93 -21.36
C ILE A 656 -20.09 -15.50 -22.81
N TYR A 657 -20.80 -16.32 -23.60
CA TYR A 657 -21.18 -15.97 -24.97
C TYR A 657 -22.14 -14.79 -25.02
N ASP A 658 -23.21 -14.81 -24.23
CA ASP A 658 -24.19 -13.71 -24.17
C ASP A 658 -23.52 -12.39 -23.75
N THR A 659 -22.50 -12.47 -22.89
CA THR A 659 -21.68 -11.31 -22.51
C THR A 659 -20.85 -10.82 -23.69
N LEU A 660 -20.05 -11.69 -24.31
CA LEU A 660 -19.02 -11.33 -25.29
C LEU A 660 -19.57 -11.10 -26.71
N ASP A 661 -20.62 -11.79 -27.14
CA ASP A 661 -21.16 -11.72 -28.50
C ASP A 661 -21.56 -10.29 -28.89
N SER A 662 -22.29 -9.61 -27.99
CA SER A 662 -22.65 -8.22 -28.20
C SER A 662 -21.42 -7.30 -28.26
N ILE A 663 -20.35 -7.63 -27.57
CA ILE A 663 -19.15 -6.80 -27.48
C ILE A 663 -18.33 -6.95 -28.76
N MET A 664 -18.14 -8.19 -29.23
CA MET A 664 -17.31 -8.49 -30.40
C MET A 664 -17.85 -7.87 -31.69
N THR A 665 -19.16 -7.59 -31.75
CA THR A 665 -19.86 -7.03 -32.91
C THR A 665 -19.99 -5.51 -32.90
N ARG A 666 -19.89 -4.85 -31.74
CA ARG A 666 -20.18 -3.40 -31.63
C ARG A 666 -18.99 -2.53 -31.23
N SER A 667 -17.97 -3.10 -30.61
CA SER A 667 -16.85 -2.32 -30.04
C SER A 667 -15.52 -3.00 -30.33
N LEU A 668 -14.60 -2.23 -30.90
CA LEU A 668 -13.24 -2.68 -31.19
C LEU A 668 -12.41 -2.75 -29.92
N PHE A 669 -11.76 -3.88 -29.69
CA PHE A 669 -10.80 -4.04 -28.59
C PHE A 669 -9.67 -3.02 -28.70
N LYS A 670 -9.22 -2.76 -29.93
CA LYS A 670 -8.08 -1.88 -30.23
C LYS A 670 -8.15 -0.50 -29.59
N ASN A 671 -9.32 0.17 -29.62
CA ASN A 671 -9.44 1.60 -29.29
C ASN A 671 -10.68 1.98 -28.47
N ASP A 672 -11.67 1.10 -28.30
CA ASP A 672 -12.87 1.44 -27.52
C ASP A 672 -13.05 0.49 -26.32
N GLN A 673 -12.76 -0.80 -26.49
CA GLN A 673 -13.02 -1.82 -25.48
C GLN A 673 -11.79 -2.15 -24.60
N TYR A 674 -11.39 -1.18 -23.76
CA TYR A 674 -10.18 -1.31 -22.94
C TYR A 674 -10.24 -2.39 -21.86
N PHE A 675 -11.43 -2.78 -21.39
CA PHE A 675 -11.58 -3.79 -20.33
C PHE A 675 -11.08 -5.16 -20.79
N TYR A 676 -11.50 -5.59 -21.97
CA TYR A 676 -11.08 -6.88 -22.54
C TYR A 676 -9.73 -6.80 -23.22
N ASN A 677 -9.40 -5.66 -23.84
CA ASN A 677 -8.05 -5.43 -24.36
C ASN A 677 -6.99 -5.57 -23.25
N LEU A 678 -7.25 -5.02 -22.06
CA LEU A 678 -6.40 -5.21 -20.90
C LEU A 678 -6.20 -6.69 -20.54
N VAL A 679 -7.25 -7.51 -20.57
CA VAL A 679 -7.13 -8.94 -20.24
C VAL A 679 -6.27 -9.68 -21.27
N VAL A 680 -6.44 -9.36 -22.55
CA VAL A 680 -5.67 -9.98 -23.65
C VAL A 680 -4.20 -9.54 -23.60
N ASN A 681 -3.95 -8.24 -23.58
CA ASN A 681 -2.61 -7.66 -23.70
C ASN A 681 -1.87 -7.52 -22.37
N ARG A 682 -2.60 -7.56 -21.25
CA ARG A 682 -2.10 -7.44 -19.87
C ARG A 682 -1.45 -6.08 -19.59
N LYS A 683 -1.89 -5.09 -20.35
CA LYS A 683 -1.57 -3.67 -20.28
C LYS A 683 -2.65 -2.91 -21.04
N TYR A 684 -2.77 -1.62 -20.77
CA TYR A 684 -3.53 -0.72 -21.63
C TYR A 684 -2.70 -0.27 -22.85
N THR A 685 -3.38 0.16 -23.90
CA THR A 685 -2.79 0.88 -25.03
C THR A 685 -3.13 2.36 -24.93
N ARG A 686 -2.37 3.23 -25.58
CA ARG A 686 -2.64 4.68 -25.55
C ARG A 686 -4.00 5.01 -26.15
N GLU A 687 -4.43 4.20 -27.12
CA GLU A 687 -5.70 4.32 -27.82
C GLU A 687 -6.86 3.66 -27.05
N SER A 688 -6.59 2.70 -26.16
CA SER A 688 -7.60 1.95 -25.40
C SER A 688 -7.22 1.88 -23.93
N CYS A 689 -7.59 2.94 -23.21
CA CYS A 689 -7.42 3.06 -21.77
C CYS A 689 -8.56 3.89 -21.15
N PRO A 690 -8.81 3.76 -19.84
CA PRO A 690 -9.58 4.72 -19.07
C PRO A 690 -9.09 6.15 -19.30
N SER A 691 -10.02 7.13 -19.37
CA SER A 691 -9.69 8.53 -19.61
C SER A 691 -8.68 9.09 -18.60
N TYR A 692 -8.74 8.65 -17.34
CA TYR A 692 -7.81 9.08 -16.29
C TYR A 692 -6.35 8.65 -16.54
N LEU A 693 -6.13 7.63 -17.38
CA LEU A 693 -4.80 7.17 -17.82
C LEU A 693 -4.32 7.86 -19.09
N SER A 694 -5.18 8.60 -19.80
CA SER A 694 -4.73 9.43 -20.92
C SER A 694 -3.89 10.62 -20.43
N GLU A 695 -3.09 11.23 -21.30
CA GLU A 695 -2.21 12.34 -20.90
C GLU A 695 -3.03 13.53 -20.45
N ASP A 696 -4.06 13.88 -21.21
CA ASP A 696 -4.97 14.98 -20.90
C ASP A 696 -5.74 14.72 -19.59
N GLY A 697 -6.21 13.49 -19.39
CA GLY A 697 -6.89 13.09 -18.16
C GLY A 697 -5.98 13.14 -16.94
N PHE A 698 -4.75 12.63 -17.06
CA PHE A 698 -3.73 12.70 -16.02
C PHE A 698 -3.40 14.15 -15.66
N GLN A 699 -3.13 15.03 -16.64
CA GLN A 699 -2.82 16.43 -16.39
C GLN A 699 -4.01 17.17 -15.75
N SER A 700 -5.24 16.86 -16.18
CA SER A 700 -6.45 17.43 -15.60
C SER A 700 -6.63 17.02 -14.13
N LEU A 701 -6.42 15.75 -13.80
CA LEU A 701 -6.51 15.23 -12.43
C LEU A 701 -5.34 15.65 -11.53
N LYS A 702 -4.18 15.96 -12.12
CA LYS A 702 -3.03 16.49 -11.39
C LYS A 702 -3.33 17.86 -10.76
N THR A 703 -4.36 18.57 -11.23
CA THR A 703 -4.89 19.72 -10.51
C THR A 703 -5.53 19.25 -9.18
N GLN A 704 -5.07 19.79 -8.05
CA GLN A 704 -5.46 19.31 -6.70
C GLN A 704 -6.98 19.30 -6.47
N LYS A 705 -7.71 20.23 -7.09
CA LYS A 705 -9.15 20.41 -6.85
C LYS A 705 -9.99 19.15 -7.10
N SER A 706 -9.69 18.38 -8.16
CA SER A 706 -10.49 17.20 -8.53
C SER A 706 -10.17 15.98 -7.67
N THR A 707 -8.91 15.81 -7.26
CA THR A 707 -8.49 14.69 -6.41
C THR A 707 -8.82 14.92 -4.94
N ASP A 708 -8.86 16.18 -4.49
CA ASP A 708 -9.31 16.57 -3.14
C ASP A 708 -10.82 16.33 -2.90
N ALA A 709 -11.59 16.09 -3.96
CA ALA A 709 -12.99 15.67 -3.86
C ALA A 709 -13.12 14.25 -3.29
N MET A 710 -12.09 13.41 -3.33
CA MET A 710 -12.18 12.03 -2.85
C MET A 710 -12.03 11.91 -1.33
N LEU A 711 -12.84 11.05 -0.72
CA LEU A 711 -12.75 10.67 0.68
C LEU A 711 -12.93 9.16 0.83
N LEU A 712 -11.88 8.47 1.28
CA LEU A 712 -11.84 7.01 1.40
C LEU A 712 -12.31 6.58 2.79
N HIS A 713 -13.33 5.73 2.80
CA HIS A 713 -13.91 5.08 3.97
C HIS A 713 -13.52 3.61 3.97
N THR A 714 -12.77 3.19 4.99
CA THR A 714 -12.47 1.76 5.19
C THR A 714 -13.48 1.16 6.18
N LYS A 715 -14.73 0.97 5.75
CA LYS A 715 -15.89 0.57 6.57
C LYS A 715 -16.94 -0.14 5.71
N SER A 716 -17.96 -0.73 6.37
CA SER A 716 -19.14 -1.23 5.65
C SER A 716 -19.97 -0.08 5.06
N ILE A 717 -20.72 -0.36 3.98
CA ILE A 717 -21.64 0.60 3.36
C ILE A 717 -22.61 1.18 4.40
N ILE A 718 -23.20 0.31 5.22
CA ILE A 718 -24.17 0.69 6.25
C ILE A 718 -23.56 1.65 7.28
N ASP A 719 -22.34 1.39 7.74
CA ASP A 719 -21.69 2.23 8.74
C ASP A 719 -21.31 3.60 8.18
N VAL A 720 -20.95 3.68 6.89
CA VAL A 720 -20.72 4.97 6.24
C VAL A 720 -22.03 5.72 6.08
N LEU A 721 -23.08 5.09 5.54
CA LEU A 721 -24.40 5.73 5.38
C LEU A 721 -24.95 6.27 6.70
N ARG A 722 -24.81 5.53 7.80
CA ARG A 722 -25.20 5.99 9.16
C ARG A 722 -24.39 7.17 9.69
N SER A 723 -23.20 7.41 9.14
CA SER A 723 -22.33 8.51 9.57
C SER A 723 -22.55 9.81 8.79
N LEU A 724 -23.28 9.74 7.68
CA LEU A 724 -23.62 10.90 6.85
C LEU A 724 -24.88 11.58 7.39
N GLN A 725 -25.02 12.87 7.09
CA GLN A 725 -26.21 13.64 7.46
C GLN A 725 -27.37 13.36 6.49
N ASP A 726 -28.59 13.49 6.99
CA ASP A 726 -29.79 13.38 6.15
C ASP A 726 -29.75 14.44 5.04
N GLY A 727 -29.93 13.99 3.78
CA GLY A 727 -29.89 14.86 2.61
C GLY A 727 -28.49 15.24 2.11
N GLU A 728 -27.42 14.69 2.71
CA GLU A 728 -26.03 14.98 2.28
C GLU A 728 -25.69 14.40 0.91
N LEU A 729 -26.17 13.19 0.60
CA LEU A 729 -25.89 12.52 -0.67
C LEU A 729 -26.85 12.96 -1.77
N THR A 730 -26.31 13.33 -2.93
CA THR A 730 -27.10 13.65 -4.13
C THR A 730 -27.10 12.51 -5.14
N LYS A 731 -26.04 11.69 -5.17
CA LYS A 731 -25.88 10.54 -6.07
C LYS A 731 -25.28 9.36 -5.33
N ALA A 732 -25.71 8.15 -5.65
CA ALA A 732 -25.11 6.92 -5.14
C ALA A 732 -24.93 5.92 -6.29
N VAL A 733 -23.70 5.48 -6.48
CA VAL A 733 -23.34 4.35 -7.35
C VAL A 733 -23.07 3.17 -6.45
N LEU A 734 -24.11 2.37 -6.30
CA LEU A 734 -24.10 1.23 -5.41
C LEU A 734 -23.43 0.01 -6.03
N MET A 735 -23.15 0.01 -7.33
CA MET A 735 -22.48 -1.09 -8.04
C MET A 735 -23.16 -2.45 -7.77
N ASP A 736 -22.48 -3.51 -8.18
CA ASP A 736 -22.87 -4.92 -8.13
C ASP A 736 -23.12 -5.52 -6.72
N HIS A 737 -23.07 -4.70 -5.66
CA HIS A 737 -23.19 -5.20 -4.29
C HIS A 737 -24.59 -5.73 -3.94
N MET A 738 -25.63 -5.27 -4.64
CA MET A 738 -27.04 -5.59 -4.39
C MET A 738 -27.64 -6.57 -5.40
N ASP A 739 -26.97 -6.81 -6.52
CA ASP A 739 -27.62 -7.41 -7.67
C ASP A 739 -26.66 -8.25 -8.49
N TRP A 740 -26.94 -9.54 -8.56
CA TRP A 740 -26.32 -10.39 -9.56
C TRP A 740 -27.45 -11.13 -10.27
N PHE A 741 -27.83 -10.58 -11.42
CA PHE A 741 -28.51 -11.25 -12.52
C PHE A 741 -30.04 -11.29 -12.58
N ASP A 742 -30.79 -10.71 -11.64
CA ASP A 742 -32.22 -10.59 -11.91
C ASP A 742 -32.48 -9.47 -12.93
N ARG A 743 -33.26 -9.76 -13.96
CA ARG A 743 -33.74 -8.72 -14.89
C ARG A 743 -34.70 -7.76 -14.18
N LYS A 744 -35.35 -8.20 -13.10
CA LYS A 744 -36.22 -7.39 -12.25
C LYS A 744 -35.93 -7.62 -10.76
N PRO A 745 -34.94 -6.91 -10.21
CA PRO A 745 -34.48 -7.13 -8.85
C PRO A 745 -35.55 -6.87 -7.78
N TRP A 746 -35.57 -7.71 -6.75
CA TRP A 746 -36.55 -7.63 -5.65
C TRP A 746 -36.50 -6.31 -4.88
N TYR A 747 -35.32 -5.68 -4.80
CA TYR A 747 -35.10 -4.46 -4.05
C TYR A 747 -35.68 -3.22 -4.76
N ASN A 748 -36.09 -3.31 -6.03
CA ASN A 748 -36.79 -2.22 -6.72
C ASN A 748 -38.08 -1.84 -5.97
N ALA A 749 -38.85 -2.84 -5.53
CA ALA A 749 -40.05 -2.63 -4.72
C ALA A 749 -39.75 -1.99 -3.36
N LEU A 750 -38.54 -2.23 -2.82
CA LEU A 750 -38.10 -1.59 -1.58
C LEU A 750 -37.79 -0.10 -1.80
N PHE A 751 -37.11 0.25 -2.89
CA PHE A 751 -36.87 1.64 -3.26
C PHE A 751 -38.18 2.39 -3.51
N GLU A 752 -39.11 1.79 -4.27
CA GLU A 752 -40.45 2.35 -4.50
C GLU A 752 -41.20 2.61 -3.19
N LYS A 753 -41.18 1.64 -2.27
CA LYS A 753 -41.78 1.78 -0.93
C LYS A 753 -41.17 2.94 -0.12
N HIS A 754 -39.91 3.29 -0.37
CA HIS A 754 -39.21 4.41 0.28
C HIS A 754 -39.28 5.71 -0.54
N GLY A 755 -40.20 5.82 -1.51
CA GLY A 755 -40.47 7.05 -2.25
C GLY A 755 -39.52 7.32 -3.42
N PHE A 756 -38.83 6.30 -3.91
CA PHE A 756 -38.05 6.40 -5.15
C PHE A 756 -38.91 6.03 -6.35
N GLU A 757 -38.70 6.74 -7.46
CA GLU A 757 -39.11 6.29 -8.78
C GLU A 757 -38.00 5.43 -9.37
N VAL A 758 -38.32 4.18 -9.73
CA VAL A 758 -37.34 3.22 -10.23
C VAL A 758 -37.61 2.96 -11.71
N GLU A 759 -36.60 3.20 -12.54
CA GLU A 759 -36.65 2.95 -13.98
C GLU A 759 -35.54 1.98 -14.40
N ALA A 760 -35.86 1.08 -15.33
CA ALA A 760 -34.86 0.22 -15.97
C ALA A 760 -34.10 1.05 -17.01
N VAL A 761 -32.80 1.21 -16.81
CA VAL A 761 -31.89 1.87 -17.76
C VAL A 761 -31.50 0.90 -18.88
N GLY A 762 -31.26 -0.35 -18.52
CA GLY A 762 -30.95 -1.42 -19.47
C GLY A 762 -31.25 -2.79 -18.88
N VAL A 763 -31.72 -3.71 -19.71
CA VAL A 763 -31.95 -5.11 -19.34
C VAL A 763 -31.37 -5.99 -20.45
N ARG A 764 -30.51 -6.94 -20.07
CA ARG A 764 -29.89 -7.86 -21.01
C ARG A 764 -30.95 -8.86 -21.48
N VAL A 765 -31.15 -8.90 -22.79
CA VAL A 765 -32.02 -9.88 -23.44
C VAL A 765 -31.11 -10.87 -24.19
N PRO A 766 -31.00 -12.13 -23.75
CA PRO A 766 -30.18 -13.14 -24.43
C PRO A 766 -30.52 -13.23 -25.92
N GLY A 767 -29.50 -13.31 -26.76
CA GLY A 767 -29.64 -13.38 -28.22
C GLY A 767 -30.07 -12.07 -28.91
N SER A 768 -30.33 -10.98 -28.18
CA SER A 768 -30.71 -9.69 -28.81
C SER A 768 -29.54 -8.95 -29.45
N GLY A 769 -28.30 -9.31 -29.11
CA GLY A 769 -27.11 -8.54 -29.45
C GLY A 769 -26.99 -7.19 -28.71
N VAL A 770 -27.98 -6.84 -27.87
CA VAL A 770 -28.00 -5.59 -27.09
C VAL A 770 -27.38 -5.84 -25.72
N SER A 771 -26.50 -4.92 -25.34
CA SER A 771 -25.79 -4.91 -24.05
C SER A 771 -26.25 -3.77 -23.17
N ILE A 772 -26.08 -3.92 -21.85
CA ILE A 772 -26.39 -2.83 -20.90
C ILE A 772 -25.30 -1.76 -20.90
N ASP A 773 -24.04 -2.17 -20.88
CA ASP A 773 -22.87 -1.31 -20.88
C ASP A 773 -21.77 -1.96 -21.73
N ARG A 774 -20.57 -1.36 -21.81
CA ARG A 774 -19.47 -1.95 -22.60
C ARG A 774 -18.88 -3.20 -21.96
N VAL A 775 -19.08 -3.46 -20.68
CA VAL A 775 -18.62 -4.71 -20.05
C VAL A 775 -19.66 -5.84 -20.17
N ASN A 776 -20.95 -5.48 -20.17
CA ASN A 776 -22.10 -6.37 -20.35
C ASN A 776 -22.19 -7.55 -19.39
N MET A 777 -21.61 -7.43 -18.18
CA MET A 777 -21.63 -8.49 -17.17
C MET A 777 -22.99 -8.58 -16.48
N TYR A 778 -23.70 -7.47 -16.32
CA TYR A 778 -24.95 -7.44 -15.57
C TYR A 778 -26.14 -7.95 -16.40
N ALA A 779 -27.20 -8.42 -15.72
CA ALA A 779 -28.47 -8.75 -16.38
C ALA A 779 -29.41 -7.55 -16.48
N SER A 780 -29.24 -6.56 -15.61
CA SER A 780 -29.99 -5.31 -15.65
C SER A 780 -29.22 -4.15 -15.00
N CYS A 781 -29.61 -2.93 -15.32
CA CYS A 781 -29.17 -1.68 -14.71
C CYS A 781 -30.41 -0.82 -14.46
N TYR A 782 -30.53 -0.29 -13.23
CA TYR A 782 -31.68 0.48 -12.78
C TYR A 782 -31.25 1.83 -12.22
N LYS A 783 -32.04 2.86 -12.49
CA LYS A 783 -31.92 4.19 -11.88
C LYS A 783 -33.07 4.39 -10.91
N ALA A 784 -32.75 4.72 -9.66
CA ALA A 784 -33.73 5.09 -8.65
C ALA A 784 -33.61 6.59 -8.34
N THR A 785 -34.68 7.35 -8.53
CA THR A 785 -34.73 8.80 -8.28
C THR A 785 -35.67 9.09 -7.12
N LYS A 786 -35.14 9.68 -6.04
CA LYS A 786 -35.97 10.08 -4.89
C LYS A 786 -36.83 11.29 -5.28
N LYS A 787 -38.14 11.23 -5.01
CA LYS A 787 -39.09 12.33 -5.29
C LYS A 787 -39.00 13.47 -4.30
#